data_AF-A0A6V7VHA7-F1
#
_entry.id   AF-A0A6V7VHA7-F1
#
_cell.length_a   1.000
_cell.length_b   1.000
_cell.length_c   1.000
_cell.angle_alpha   90.00
_cell.angle_beta   90.00
_cell.angle_gamma   90.00
#
_symmetry.space_group_name_H-M   'P 1'
#
loop_
_entity.id
_entity.type
_entity.pdbx_description
1 polymer ?
#
loop_
_entity_poly.entity_id
_entity_poly.type
_entity_poly.pdbx_seq_one_letter_code
_entity_poly.pdbx_strand_id
1 'polypeptide(L)'
;MVLVFEKLYSQNLNPELIMKGNKLYEMKVAKRPNSNPNIVFRDSYNLMPMALAALVPTFGLEVEDKPFFPHLSNRPENYGKRIFPTKEDYLADGMMPARRREFDIWYEENKHTPFLLDEALASYCTNDVEILICALIAFRNEFFETTRRASHNGIDALRECMTIASACMKHFRTNHLEKEHLAIVPERGYENVDNQSLLALKFFQWYREENDVEIQTAHWKGEKVVGKYKLDGWIEEEQLGIEVNGCAWHGCKYCYPRDNMILPNGLTAGKKRQKDKERMEYILTQIPEVKVYWQCEIEKMLRRDREMKKKFDNYLDEGPLEIRDCFFGGRTGPLKLFHKAKEGEKISYYDVTSLYPFTNFITNYPIGHPNVHNLNEEVNWTSSSDNKYPLALMKVFVIPPRTIDIPILPVKLDEERLLFPLCAKCAKMYPNGGRNEFYNCQHSNRQRGWVSTCTSIELNAALDEGYIVTKIYRVLEYQQSDNELFRPYMREFLAHKIHASGFDEKIRGNREEEEKFVKECWEMFEMKIEREKMIPNKGKRAIAKLAVNNLWGRFSLRNQGFTQTHITDDLAELGEYIHNNSIEIVAIEELNSETMMIRYSKKKEWIEEHDSSNVVISLWTTSAARLHLLRLMQKVVRTPGCSLLYTDTDSLIFAHPEDNNPLKLGPHLGDLTDEYPQHEILEYCSGGAKQYGLKLRRKNRSGENEYVLKVRGMTLNYDVMNNQNLRYETFKNTVIDYVKNGDLDPIFVVYPNFLRPSVVNSSVTSQPFHKMYKPFVGKGIIRPSDFSVLNFSHVSQ
;
A
#
# COMPACT_ATOMS: atom_id res chain seq x y z
N MET A 1 15.85 -20.93 -3.63
CA MET A 1 16.69 -19.90 -4.29
C MET A 1 18.02 -19.71 -3.59
N VAL A 2 18.07 -19.47 -2.28
CA VAL A 2 19.34 -19.38 -1.53
C VAL A 2 20.22 -20.62 -1.76
N LEU A 3 19.66 -21.83 -1.66
CA LEU A 3 20.37 -23.07 -1.97
C LEU A 3 20.94 -23.15 -3.41
N VAL A 4 20.18 -22.67 -4.40
CA VAL A 4 20.62 -22.66 -5.81
C VAL A 4 21.74 -21.63 -5.98
N PHE A 5 21.57 -20.47 -5.36
CA PHE A 5 22.53 -19.39 -5.35
C PHE A 5 23.87 -19.85 -4.75
N GLU A 6 23.86 -20.46 -3.55
CA GLU A 6 25.04 -21.04 -2.90
C GLU A 6 25.72 -22.07 -3.80
N LYS A 7 24.95 -22.95 -4.45
CA LYS A 7 25.51 -23.97 -5.32
C LYS A 7 26.19 -23.37 -6.55
N LEU A 8 25.56 -22.41 -7.21
CA LEU A 8 26.15 -21.70 -8.36
C LEU A 8 27.41 -20.93 -7.94
N TYR A 9 27.37 -20.32 -6.76
CA TYR A 9 28.52 -19.60 -6.20
C TYR A 9 29.68 -20.54 -5.88
N SER A 10 29.44 -21.72 -5.28
CA SER A 10 30.46 -22.75 -5.04
C SER A 10 31.13 -23.29 -6.31
N GLN A 11 30.52 -23.04 -7.48
CA GLN A 11 31.08 -23.34 -8.80
C GLN A 11 31.78 -22.13 -9.42
N ASN A 12 32.05 -21.10 -8.62
CA ASN A 12 32.65 -19.82 -9.00
C ASN A 12 31.86 -19.04 -10.05
N LEU A 13 30.54 -19.24 -10.19
CA LEU A 13 29.75 -18.58 -11.25
C LEU A 13 29.31 -17.13 -10.93
N ASN A 14 29.44 -16.69 -9.66
CA ASN A 14 29.15 -15.34 -9.16
C ASN A 14 27.80 -14.75 -9.63
N PRO A 15 26.66 -15.32 -9.21
CA PRO A 15 25.34 -14.81 -9.58
C PRO A 15 25.02 -13.44 -8.96
N GLU A 16 24.38 -12.56 -9.74
CA GLU A 16 23.78 -11.32 -9.25
C GLU A 16 22.34 -11.58 -8.79
N LEU A 17 21.94 -11.09 -7.62
CA LEU A 17 20.63 -11.37 -7.01
C LEU A 17 19.88 -10.10 -6.64
N ILE A 18 18.65 -9.96 -7.13
CA ILE A 18 17.70 -8.90 -6.76
C ILE A 18 16.54 -9.51 -5.98
N MET A 19 16.38 -9.09 -4.74
CA MET A 19 15.33 -9.61 -3.85
C MET A 19 14.76 -8.55 -2.89
N LYS A 20 13.60 -8.85 -2.32
CA LYS A 20 13.04 -8.08 -1.20
C LYS A 20 12.50 -9.03 -0.13
N GLY A 21 13.12 -9.04 1.05
CA GLY A 21 12.85 -10.09 2.04
C GLY A 21 13.16 -11.46 1.45
N ASN A 22 12.18 -12.38 1.43
CA ASN A 22 12.31 -13.71 0.81
C ASN A 22 11.84 -13.77 -0.66
N LYS A 23 11.35 -12.65 -1.20
CA LYS A 23 10.81 -12.59 -2.56
C LYS A 23 11.93 -12.38 -3.58
N LEU A 24 12.11 -13.34 -4.49
CA LEU A 24 13.00 -13.22 -5.64
C LEU A 24 12.35 -12.36 -6.72
N TYR A 25 13.09 -11.40 -7.26
CA TYR A 25 12.73 -10.74 -8.53
C TYR A 25 13.52 -11.32 -9.69
N GLU A 26 14.85 -11.40 -9.54
CA GLU A 26 15.73 -11.89 -10.59
C GLU A 26 17.05 -12.38 -10.01
N MET A 27 17.60 -13.46 -10.58
CA MET A 27 18.98 -13.86 -10.37
C MET A 27 19.64 -14.09 -11.73
N LYS A 28 20.78 -13.45 -11.99
CA LYS A 28 21.50 -13.54 -13.26
C LYS A 28 22.83 -14.26 -13.08
N VAL A 29 23.12 -15.17 -13.99
CA VAL A 29 24.44 -15.81 -14.14
C VAL A 29 24.98 -15.39 -15.49
N ALA A 30 25.99 -14.53 -15.48
CA ALA A 30 26.63 -14.06 -16.69
C ALA A 30 27.26 -15.22 -17.48
N LYS A 31 27.19 -15.15 -18.81
CA LYS A 31 27.84 -16.13 -19.68
C LYS A 31 29.35 -16.13 -19.44
N ARG A 32 29.93 -17.32 -19.22
CA ARG A 32 31.38 -17.50 -19.24
C ARG A 32 31.78 -18.44 -20.38
N PRO A 33 32.79 -18.10 -21.18
CA PRO A 33 33.26 -18.95 -22.27
C PRO A 33 33.51 -20.39 -21.78
N ASN A 34 32.99 -21.37 -22.51
CA ASN A 34 33.16 -22.81 -22.24
C ASN A 34 32.70 -23.32 -20.85
N SER A 35 32.01 -22.50 -20.05
CA SER A 35 31.57 -22.86 -18.70
C SER A 35 30.04 -22.85 -18.59
N ASN A 36 29.38 -21.76 -18.94
CA ASN A 36 27.92 -21.66 -18.83
C ASN A 36 27.31 -20.67 -19.84
N PRO A 37 26.05 -20.90 -20.27
CA PRO A 37 25.29 -19.90 -21.00
C PRO A 37 24.86 -18.75 -20.06
N ASN A 38 24.33 -17.68 -20.64
CA ASN A 38 23.65 -16.65 -19.86
C ASN A 38 22.35 -17.23 -19.29
N ILE A 39 22.23 -17.31 -17.97
CA ILE A 39 21.06 -17.89 -17.28
C ILE A 39 20.39 -16.81 -16.44
N VAL A 40 19.07 -16.71 -16.56
CA VAL A 40 18.26 -15.78 -15.76
C VAL A 40 17.16 -16.57 -15.05
N PHE A 41 17.16 -16.52 -13.72
CA PHE A 41 16.10 -17.10 -12.90
C PHE A 41 15.11 -16.00 -12.54
N ARG A 42 13.82 -16.27 -12.80
CA ARG A 42 12.71 -15.39 -12.45
C ARG A 42 11.62 -16.19 -11.77
N ASP A 43 10.92 -15.55 -10.86
CA ASP A 43 9.74 -16.12 -10.23
C ASP A 43 8.52 -15.88 -11.14
N SER A 44 7.97 -16.94 -11.71
CA SER A 44 6.79 -16.90 -12.59
C SER A 44 5.57 -16.29 -11.90
N TYR A 45 5.48 -16.39 -10.57
CA TYR A 45 4.41 -15.78 -9.78
C TYR A 45 4.38 -14.25 -9.90
N ASN A 46 5.52 -13.61 -10.20
CA ASN A 46 5.57 -12.17 -10.44
C ASN A 46 4.89 -11.73 -11.74
N LEU A 47 4.69 -12.65 -12.68
CA LEU A 47 4.02 -12.43 -13.96
C LEU A 47 2.58 -12.97 -13.93
N MET A 48 2.37 -14.12 -13.28
CA MET A 48 1.08 -14.79 -13.13
C MET A 48 0.78 -15.04 -11.64
N PRO A 49 0.28 -14.03 -10.89
CA PRO A 49 0.14 -14.10 -9.44
C PRO A 49 -1.09 -14.94 -9.02
N MET A 50 -1.08 -16.24 -9.34
CA MET A 50 -2.12 -17.19 -8.97
C MET A 50 -1.53 -18.55 -8.60
N ALA A 51 -2.31 -19.39 -7.92
CA ALA A 51 -1.89 -20.75 -7.57
C ALA A 51 -1.71 -21.60 -8.83
N LEU A 52 -0.76 -22.55 -8.80
CA LEU A 52 -0.46 -23.41 -9.94
C LEU A 52 -1.70 -24.17 -10.46
N ALA A 53 -2.49 -24.75 -9.55
CA ALA A 53 -3.74 -25.45 -9.90
C ALA A 53 -4.78 -24.54 -10.57
N ALA A 54 -4.75 -23.23 -10.32
CA ALA A 54 -5.66 -22.29 -10.95
C ALA A 54 -5.25 -21.93 -12.39
N LEU A 55 -3.99 -22.21 -12.79
CA LEU A 55 -3.51 -21.92 -14.15
C LEU A 55 -4.17 -22.81 -15.19
N VAL A 56 -4.44 -24.08 -14.87
CA VAL A 56 -5.08 -25.05 -15.78
C VAL A 56 -6.44 -24.53 -16.28
N PRO A 57 -7.44 -24.27 -15.40
CA PRO A 57 -8.72 -23.74 -15.85
C PRO A 57 -8.65 -22.29 -16.33
N THR A 58 -7.62 -21.52 -15.96
CA THR A 58 -7.47 -20.13 -16.40
C THR A 58 -7.01 -20.07 -17.85
N PHE A 59 -5.99 -20.84 -18.25
CA PHE A 59 -5.46 -20.84 -19.60
C PHE A 59 -6.05 -21.94 -20.49
N GLY A 60 -6.96 -22.77 -19.97
CA GLY A 60 -7.57 -23.86 -20.73
C GLY A 60 -6.53 -24.88 -21.17
N LEU A 61 -5.60 -25.22 -20.27
CA LEU A 61 -4.47 -26.10 -20.57
C LEU A 61 -4.95 -27.55 -20.73
N GLU A 62 -4.50 -28.22 -21.79
CA GLU A 62 -4.72 -29.66 -22.02
C GLU A 62 -3.67 -30.48 -21.25
N VAL A 63 -3.72 -30.41 -19.92
CA VAL A 63 -2.83 -31.13 -19.00
C VAL A 63 -3.65 -31.77 -17.88
N GLU A 64 -3.12 -32.81 -17.25
CA GLU A 64 -3.79 -33.42 -16.10
C GLU A 64 -3.96 -32.42 -14.95
N ASP A 65 -5.14 -32.42 -14.34
CA ASP A 65 -5.42 -31.61 -13.16
C ASP A 65 -4.52 -32.03 -12.00
N LYS A 66 -4.12 -31.05 -11.19
CA LYS A 66 -3.23 -31.28 -10.05
C LYS A 66 -3.89 -32.25 -9.04
N PRO A 67 -3.30 -33.45 -8.81
CA PRO A 67 -3.91 -34.45 -7.96
C PRO A 67 -3.76 -34.12 -6.47
N PHE A 68 -4.54 -34.79 -5.62
CA PHE A 68 -4.34 -34.73 -4.17
C PHE A 68 -3.11 -35.54 -3.77
N PHE A 69 -2.20 -34.94 -3.01
CA PHE A 69 -0.95 -35.57 -2.60
C PHE A 69 -0.82 -35.64 -1.07
N PRO A 70 -0.43 -36.80 -0.50
CA PRO A 70 -0.30 -36.99 0.94
C PRO A 70 1.04 -36.43 1.44
N HIS A 71 1.13 -35.10 1.59
CA HIS A 71 2.37 -34.40 1.93
C HIS A 71 3.09 -34.92 3.17
N LEU A 72 2.36 -35.32 4.23
CA LEU A 72 2.99 -35.81 5.46
C LEU A 72 3.49 -37.26 5.37
N SER A 73 3.06 -38.00 4.34
CA SER A 73 3.56 -39.33 4.05
C SER A 73 4.93 -39.32 3.37
N ASN A 74 5.43 -38.16 2.91
CA ASN A 74 6.74 -38.01 2.30
C ASN A 74 7.88 -38.15 3.33
N ARG A 75 8.17 -39.38 3.74
CA ARG A 75 9.18 -39.72 4.74
C ARG A 75 10.03 -40.91 4.28
N PRO A 76 11.32 -40.98 4.64
CA PRO A 76 12.20 -42.07 4.23
C PRO A 76 11.67 -43.48 4.51
N GLU A 77 10.91 -43.65 5.58
CA GLU A 77 10.36 -44.96 5.99
C GLU A 77 9.29 -45.48 5.03
N ASN A 78 8.69 -44.61 4.22
CA ASN A 78 7.64 -44.92 3.26
C ASN A 78 8.15 -45.12 1.82
N TYR A 79 9.41 -44.78 1.53
CA TYR A 79 9.99 -44.97 0.20
C TYR A 79 10.08 -46.46 -0.16
N GLY A 80 9.76 -46.80 -1.41
CA GLY A 80 9.69 -48.17 -1.91
C GLY A 80 8.53 -49.01 -1.33
N LYS A 81 7.60 -48.43 -0.57
CA LYS A 81 6.47 -49.15 0.06
C LYS A 81 5.12 -48.65 -0.44
N ARG A 82 4.15 -49.57 -0.47
CA ARG A 82 2.73 -49.23 -0.65
C ARG A 82 2.15 -48.80 0.69
N ILE A 83 1.54 -47.63 0.72
CA ILE A 83 0.92 -47.05 1.92
C ILE A 83 -0.57 -46.76 1.68
N PHE A 84 -1.30 -46.54 2.76
CA PHE A 84 -2.71 -46.10 2.74
C PHE A 84 -2.80 -44.78 3.51
N PRO A 85 -2.58 -43.64 2.86
CA PRO A 85 -2.52 -42.36 3.54
C PRO A 85 -3.87 -42.01 4.18
N THR A 86 -3.82 -41.44 5.37
CA THR A 86 -4.98 -40.94 6.11
C THR A 86 -5.38 -39.55 5.63
N LYS A 87 -6.56 -39.04 6.01
CA LYS A 87 -6.93 -37.64 5.72
C LYS A 87 -5.93 -36.62 6.28
N GLU A 88 -5.30 -36.95 7.42
CA GLU A 88 -4.27 -36.11 8.04
C GLU A 88 -3.03 -36.01 7.15
N ASP A 89 -2.65 -37.10 6.47
CA ASP A 89 -1.50 -37.13 5.58
C ASP A 89 -1.61 -36.14 4.41
N TYR A 90 -2.85 -35.89 3.95
CA TYR A 90 -3.18 -34.90 2.91
C TYR A 90 -3.35 -33.47 3.45
N LEU A 91 -3.18 -33.24 4.75
CA LEU A 91 -3.46 -31.96 5.40
C LEU A 91 -4.92 -31.50 5.18
N ALA A 92 -5.88 -32.43 5.20
CA ALA A 92 -7.28 -32.18 4.85
C ALA A 92 -7.93 -31.03 5.64
N ASP A 93 -7.62 -30.91 6.93
CA ASP A 93 -8.14 -29.85 7.80
C ASP A 93 -7.57 -28.46 7.43
N GLY A 94 -6.39 -28.42 6.82
CA GLY A 94 -5.77 -27.21 6.28
C GLY A 94 -6.41 -26.68 5.00
N MET A 95 -7.29 -27.45 4.34
CA MET A 95 -7.91 -27.09 3.08
C MET A 95 -9.04 -26.05 3.26
N MET A 96 -9.23 -25.20 2.25
CA MET A 96 -10.38 -24.30 2.19
C MET A 96 -11.68 -25.11 2.09
N PRO A 97 -12.82 -24.63 2.65
CA PRO A 97 -14.06 -25.42 2.73
C PRO A 97 -14.54 -26.03 1.41
N ALA A 98 -14.39 -25.33 0.28
CA ALA A 98 -14.76 -25.86 -1.03
C ALA A 98 -13.85 -27.03 -1.46
N ARG A 99 -12.53 -26.84 -1.41
CA ARG A 99 -11.55 -27.87 -1.75
C ARG A 99 -11.62 -29.07 -0.79
N ARG A 100 -11.96 -28.84 0.48
CA ARG A 100 -12.20 -29.91 1.46
C ARG A 100 -13.36 -30.81 1.05
N ARG A 101 -14.47 -30.27 0.57
CA ARG A 101 -15.60 -31.09 0.08
C ARG A 101 -15.21 -31.95 -1.13
N GLU A 102 -14.49 -31.37 -2.09
CA GLU A 102 -13.94 -32.12 -3.23
C GLU A 102 -13.01 -33.24 -2.76
N PHE A 103 -12.13 -32.94 -1.81
CA PHE A 103 -11.21 -33.91 -1.22
C PHE A 103 -11.95 -35.04 -0.50
N ASP A 104 -12.95 -34.73 0.33
CA ASP A 104 -13.67 -35.75 1.08
C ASP A 104 -14.37 -36.76 0.15
N ILE A 105 -15.00 -36.29 -0.93
CA ILE A 105 -15.60 -37.17 -1.95
C ILE A 105 -14.52 -38.05 -2.58
N TRP A 106 -13.46 -37.43 -3.10
CA TRP A 106 -12.34 -38.15 -3.72
C TRP A 106 -11.69 -39.16 -2.76
N TYR A 107 -11.53 -38.79 -1.49
CA TYR A 107 -10.90 -39.65 -0.49
C TYR A 107 -11.75 -40.88 -0.18
N GLU A 108 -13.08 -40.74 -0.05
CA GLU A 108 -13.95 -41.89 0.19
C GLU A 108 -13.89 -42.90 -0.97
N GLU A 109 -13.75 -42.42 -2.20
CA GLU A 109 -13.58 -43.25 -3.41
C GLU A 109 -12.21 -43.93 -3.48
N ASN A 110 -11.15 -43.30 -2.94
CA ASN A 110 -9.76 -43.73 -3.15
C ASN A 110 -9.04 -44.26 -1.89
N LYS A 111 -9.64 -44.20 -0.70
CA LYS A 111 -9.01 -44.59 0.58
C LYS A 111 -8.52 -46.03 0.67
N HIS A 112 -9.05 -46.92 -0.17
CA HIS A 112 -8.66 -48.34 -0.22
C HIS A 112 -7.68 -48.66 -1.35
N THR A 113 -7.26 -47.65 -2.12
CA THR A 113 -6.28 -47.81 -3.19
C THR A 113 -4.86 -47.66 -2.60
N PRO A 114 -3.96 -48.65 -2.78
CA PRO A 114 -2.61 -48.56 -2.26
C PRO A 114 -1.82 -47.48 -3.01
N PHE A 115 -1.23 -46.55 -2.27
CA PHE A 115 -0.45 -45.44 -2.80
C PHE A 115 1.04 -45.82 -2.84
N LEU A 116 1.67 -45.79 -4.02
CA LEU A 116 3.11 -45.96 -4.15
C LEU A 116 3.77 -44.58 -4.20
N LEU A 117 4.45 -44.23 -3.12
CA LEU A 117 4.92 -42.86 -2.89
C LEU A 117 5.92 -42.38 -3.97
N ASP A 118 6.86 -43.24 -4.37
CA ASP A 118 7.93 -42.85 -5.29
C ASP A 118 7.39 -42.50 -6.69
N GLU A 119 6.51 -43.34 -7.23
CA GLU A 119 5.84 -43.11 -8.52
C GLU A 119 4.91 -41.89 -8.46
N ALA A 120 4.11 -41.78 -7.39
CA ALA A 120 3.18 -40.68 -7.22
C ALA A 120 3.90 -39.34 -7.01
N LEU A 121 5.04 -39.32 -6.30
CA LEU A 121 5.85 -38.12 -6.11
C LEU A 121 6.49 -37.68 -7.43
N ALA A 122 7.03 -38.63 -8.22
CA ALA A 122 7.59 -38.33 -9.53
C ALA A 122 6.52 -37.79 -10.50
N SER A 123 5.36 -38.43 -10.55
CA SER A 123 4.20 -37.98 -11.34
C SER A 123 3.72 -36.59 -10.90
N TYR A 124 3.53 -36.37 -9.60
CA TYR A 124 3.10 -35.08 -9.04
C TYR A 124 4.09 -33.95 -9.36
N CYS A 125 5.40 -34.18 -9.18
CA CYS A 125 6.41 -33.18 -9.51
C CYS A 125 6.49 -32.88 -11.02
N THR A 126 6.34 -33.93 -11.85
CA THR A 126 6.35 -33.78 -13.31
C THR A 126 5.14 -32.97 -13.78
N ASN A 127 3.94 -33.29 -13.27
CA ASN A 127 2.71 -32.56 -13.54
C ASN A 127 2.82 -31.08 -13.12
N ASP A 128 3.41 -30.78 -11.96
CA ASP A 128 3.62 -29.41 -11.50
C ASP A 128 4.48 -28.59 -12.49
N VAL A 129 5.55 -29.19 -13.01
CA VAL A 129 6.44 -28.55 -14.00
C VAL A 129 5.74 -28.42 -15.35
N GLU A 130 5.00 -29.43 -15.79
CA GLU A 130 4.25 -29.43 -17.04
C GLU A 130 3.17 -28.35 -17.05
N ILE A 131 2.35 -28.26 -16.00
CA ILE A 131 1.35 -27.19 -15.83
C ILE A 131 2.02 -25.83 -15.94
N LEU A 132 3.15 -25.63 -15.25
CA LEU A 132 3.84 -24.35 -15.25
C LEU A 132 4.39 -23.98 -16.64
N ILE A 133 5.00 -24.93 -17.36
CA ILE A 133 5.53 -24.72 -18.71
C ILE A 133 4.40 -24.37 -19.68
N CYS A 134 3.32 -25.15 -19.69
CA CYS A 134 2.16 -24.92 -20.55
C CYS A 134 1.51 -23.55 -20.24
N ALA A 135 1.38 -23.19 -18.97
CA ALA A 135 0.86 -21.88 -18.55
C ALA A 135 1.77 -20.73 -19.01
N LEU A 136 3.10 -20.87 -18.87
CA LEU A 136 4.07 -19.85 -19.31
C LEU A 136 4.03 -19.65 -20.82
N ILE A 137 3.92 -20.74 -21.59
CA ILE A 137 3.80 -20.67 -23.05
C ILE A 137 2.49 -19.97 -23.44
N ALA A 138 1.37 -20.39 -22.85
CA ALA A 138 0.06 -19.77 -23.10
C ALA A 138 0.06 -18.28 -22.75
N PHE A 139 0.57 -17.92 -21.57
CA PHE A 139 0.69 -16.53 -21.15
C PHE A 139 1.58 -15.71 -22.09
N ARG A 140 2.75 -16.24 -22.46
CA ARG A 140 3.69 -15.57 -23.36
C ARG A 140 3.04 -15.30 -24.71
N ASN A 141 2.40 -16.31 -25.30
CA ASN A 141 1.73 -16.20 -26.59
C ASN A 141 0.61 -15.16 -26.54
N GLU A 142 -0.30 -15.27 -25.56
CA GLU A 142 -1.42 -14.32 -25.42
C GLU A 142 -0.94 -12.89 -25.18
N PHE A 143 0.07 -12.68 -24.34
CA PHE A 143 0.62 -11.34 -24.11
C PHE A 143 1.33 -10.80 -25.35
N PHE A 144 2.11 -11.63 -26.04
CA PHE A 144 2.82 -11.25 -27.26
C PHE A 144 1.85 -10.84 -28.37
N GLU A 145 0.78 -11.62 -28.60
CA GLU A 145 -0.26 -11.29 -29.57
C GLU A 145 -1.05 -10.05 -29.19
N THR A 146 -1.45 -9.92 -27.93
CA THR A 146 -2.20 -8.74 -27.45
C THR A 146 -1.40 -7.44 -27.62
N THR A 147 -0.08 -7.51 -27.46
CA THR A 147 0.81 -6.34 -27.55
C THR A 147 1.38 -6.11 -28.95
N ARG A 148 1.08 -6.97 -29.93
CA ARG A 148 1.56 -6.85 -31.32
C ARG A 148 1.08 -5.55 -31.96
N ARG A 149 1.96 -4.92 -32.75
CA ARG A 149 1.68 -3.69 -33.52
C ARG A 149 2.26 -3.79 -34.92
N ALA A 150 1.86 -2.87 -35.80
CA ALA A 150 2.50 -2.73 -37.10
C ALA A 150 3.99 -2.33 -36.97
N SER A 151 4.34 -1.62 -35.90
CA SER A 151 5.70 -1.15 -35.61
C SER A 151 6.60 -2.19 -34.92
N HIS A 152 6.04 -3.20 -34.25
CA HIS A 152 6.82 -4.26 -33.60
C HIS A 152 6.00 -5.54 -33.43
N ASN A 153 6.66 -6.70 -33.42
CA ASN A 153 6.01 -8.01 -33.43
C ASN A 153 5.27 -8.41 -32.14
N GLY A 154 5.23 -7.55 -31.11
CA GLY A 154 4.77 -7.88 -29.75
C GLY A 154 5.85 -7.66 -28.70
N ILE A 155 5.49 -7.76 -27.42
CA ILE A 155 6.38 -7.66 -26.26
C ILE A 155 6.52 -9.04 -25.61
N ASP A 156 7.75 -9.52 -25.43
CA ASP A 156 8.00 -10.79 -24.76
C ASP A 156 8.17 -10.57 -23.25
N ALA A 157 7.05 -10.63 -22.52
CA ALA A 157 7.04 -10.41 -21.08
C ALA A 157 7.97 -11.36 -20.30
N LEU A 158 8.15 -12.61 -20.75
CA LEU A 158 9.02 -13.58 -20.08
C LEU A 158 10.50 -13.25 -20.25
N ARG A 159 10.88 -12.66 -21.38
CA ARG A 159 12.27 -12.27 -21.70
C ARG A 159 12.61 -10.89 -21.17
N GLU A 160 11.70 -9.94 -21.28
CA GLU A 160 12.01 -8.52 -21.13
C GLU A 160 11.60 -7.94 -19.78
N CYS A 161 10.78 -8.66 -19.00
CA CYS A 161 10.16 -8.13 -17.79
C CYS A 161 10.32 -9.08 -16.58
N MET A 162 10.49 -8.51 -15.39
CA MET A 162 10.55 -9.27 -14.12
C MET A 162 9.16 -9.47 -13.49
N THR A 163 8.20 -8.61 -13.83
CA THR A 163 6.88 -8.55 -13.22
C THR A 163 5.81 -8.20 -14.25
N ILE A 164 4.55 -8.56 -13.97
CA ILE A 164 3.42 -8.14 -14.82
C ILE A 164 3.32 -6.62 -14.91
N ALA A 165 3.52 -5.90 -13.80
CA ALA A 165 3.51 -4.44 -13.77
C ALA A 165 4.59 -3.82 -14.68
N SER A 166 5.79 -4.41 -14.75
CA SER A 166 6.82 -3.98 -15.70
C SER A 166 6.45 -4.28 -17.15
N ALA A 167 5.77 -5.39 -17.43
CA ALA A 167 5.29 -5.70 -18.78
C ALA A 167 4.19 -4.72 -19.22
N CYS A 168 3.26 -4.38 -18.33
CA CYS A 168 2.24 -3.37 -18.57
C CYS A 168 2.83 -1.98 -18.82
N MET A 169 3.80 -1.57 -18.00
CA MET A 169 4.52 -0.30 -18.17
C MET A 169 5.32 -0.27 -19.47
N LYS A 170 5.95 -1.38 -19.86
CA LYS A 170 6.65 -1.48 -21.14
C LYS A 170 5.69 -1.27 -22.32
N HIS A 171 4.55 -1.97 -22.32
CA HIS A 171 3.52 -1.77 -23.34
C HIS A 171 3.00 -0.33 -23.37
N PHE A 172 2.75 0.26 -22.20
CA PHE A 172 2.30 1.64 -22.09
C PHE A 172 3.34 2.61 -22.68
N ARG A 173 4.61 2.51 -22.28
CA ARG A 173 5.69 3.37 -22.78
C ARG A 173 5.96 3.20 -24.28
N THR A 174 5.81 1.98 -24.81
CA THR A 174 6.07 1.70 -26.23
C THR A 174 4.94 2.17 -27.13
N ASN A 175 3.68 2.04 -26.67
CA ASN A 175 2.51 2.16 -27.54
C ASN A 175 1.56 3.32 -27.23
N HIS A 176 1.66 3.91 -26.04
CA HIS A 176 0.64 4.85 -25.54
C HIS A 176 1.22 6.14 -24.94
N LEU A 177 2.50 6.17 -24.59
CA LEU A 177 3.13 7.35 -23.98
C LEU A 177 4.00 8.10 -24.99
N GLU A 178 3.71 9.38 -25.18
CA GLU A 178 4.54 10.26 -26.01
C GLU A 178 5.88 10.59 -25.33
N LYS A 179 6.89 10.90 -26.15
CA LYS A 179 8.22 11.28 -25.66
C LYS A 179 8.12 12.59 -24.86
N GLU A 180 8.83 12.67 -23.73
CA GLU A 180 8.91 13.88 -22.88
C GLU A 180 7.55 14.33 -22.27
N HIS A 181 6.52 13.49 -22.33
CA HIS A 181 5.17 13.83 -21.83
C HIS A 181 5.06 13.85 -20.30
N LEU A 182 5.65 12.85 -19.63
CA LEU A 182 5.65 12.74 -18.17
C LEU A 182 7.03 13.06 -17.59
N ALA A 183 7.04 13.86 -16.53
CA ALA A 183 8.26 14.13 -15.77
C ALA A 183 8.75 12.89 -15.01
N ILE A 184 10.08 12.77 -14.89
CA ILE A 184 10.72 11.95 -13.86
C ILE A 184 10.72 12.78 -12.58
N VAL A 185 10.02 12.32 -11.55
CA VAL A 185 9.82 13.07 -10.31
C VAL A 185 11.04 12.88 -9.40
N PRO A 186 11.74 13.96 -8.99
CA PRO A 186 12.90 13.84 -8.10
C PRO A 186 12.50 13.28 -6.73
N GLU A 187 13.26 12.32 -6.17
CA GLU A 187 12.95 11.72 -4.86
C GLU A 187 13.19 12.69 -3.69
N ARG A 188 13.97 13.75 -3.90
CA ARG A 188 14.16 14.85 -2.92
C ARG A 188 13.08 15.94 -3.02
N GLY A 189 12.09 15.76 -3.91
CA GLY A 189 11.11 16.79 -4.22
C GLY A 189 11.67 17.83 -5.19
N TYR A 190 10.82 18.79 -5.56
CA TYR A 190 11.17 19.88 -6.48
C TYR A 190 11.87 21.06 -5.79
N GLU A 191 11.88 21.08 -4.47
CA GLU A 191 12.57 22.09 -3.68
C GLU A 191 13.97 21.57 -3.28
N ASN A 192 15.04 22.25 -3.70
CA ASN A 192 16.41 21.93 -3.30
C ASN A 192 16.71 22.49 -1.90
N VAL A 193 16.03 21.98 -0.87
CA VAL A 193 16.19 22.43 0.52
C VAL A 193 17.26 21.61 1.24
N ASP A 194 18.07 22.28 2.05
CA ASP A 194 19.05 21.61 2.92
C ASP A 194 18.37 20.78 4.00
N ASN A 195 18.98 19.65 4.37
CA ASN A 195 18.49 18.84 5.48
C ASN A 195 18.77 19.53 6.81
N GLN A 196 17.71 19.79 7.59
CA GLN A 196 17.82 20.36 8.93
C GLN A 196 17.18 19.45 9.98
N SER A 197 17.75 19.40 11.19
CA SER A 197 17.25 18.50 12.22
C SER A 197 15.86 18.93 12.73
N LEU A 198 14.97 17.95 12.96
CA LEU A 198 13.64 18.22 13.52
C LEU A 198 13.72 18.92 14.89
N LEU A 199 14.76 18.62 15.68
CA LEU A 199 15.00 19.30 16.95
C LEU A 199 15.24 20.81 16.74
N ALA A 200 16.08 21.17 15.76
CA ALA A 200 16.38 22.56 15.43
C ALA A 200 15.12 23.29 14.94
N LEU A 201 14.36 22.68 14.03
CA LEU A 201 13.11 23.26 13.51
C LEU A 201 12.08 23.53 14.62
N LYS A 202 11.90 22.58 15.54
CA LYS A 202 11.03 22.76 16.71
C LYS A 202 11.53 23.87 17.63
N PHE A 203 12.83 23.93 17.85
CA PHE A 203 13.46 24.98 18.65
C PHE A 203 13.27 26.35 18.00
N PHE A 204 13.46 26.48 16.69
CA PHE A 204 13.24 27.73 15.97
C PHE A 204 11.77 28.16 15.96
N GLN A 205 10.81 27.23 15.86
CA GLN A 205 9.39 27.60 16.02
C GLN A 205 9.14 28.18 17.41
N TRP A 206 9.61 27.52 18.47
CA TRP A 206 9.47 28.03 19.83
C TRP A 206 10.17 29.38 20.01
N TYR A 207 11.41 29.52 19.51
CA TYR A 207 12.20 30.74 19.66
C TYR A 207 11.56 31.94 18.95
N ARG A 208 11.03 31.74 17.73
CA ARG A 208 10.27 32.76 16.99
C ARG A 208 9.09 33.27 17.81
N GLU A 209 8.28 32.36 18.36
CA GLU A 209 7.10 32.71 19.15
C GLU A 209 7.45 33.36 20.50
N GLU A 210 8.56 32.97 21.12
CA GLU A 210 8.96 33.47 22.44
C GLU A 210 9.62 34.84 22.38
N ASN A 211 10.37 35.13 21.31
CA ASN A 211 11.11 36.38 21.16
C ASN A 211 10.46 37.33 20.15
N ASP A 212 9.36 36.92 19.50
CA ASP A 212 8.66 37.69 18.45
C ASP A 212 9.59 38.12 17.31
N VAL A 213 10.42 37.18 16.83
CA VAL A 213 11.41 37.39 15.76
C VAL A 213 11.14 36.49 14.55
N GLU A 214 11.56 36.94 13.37
CA GLU A 214 11.63 36.07 12.19
C GLU A 214 12.99 35.35 12.13
N ILE A 215 12.97 34.03 11.97
CA ILE A 215 14.19 33.22 11.79
C ILE A 215 14.18 32.61 10.39
N GLN A 216 15.20 32.92 9.61
CA GLN A 216 15.57 32.22 8.38
C GLN A 216 16.13 30.83 8.73
N THR A 217 15.60 29.78 8.09
CA THR A 217 15.97 28.37 8.33
C THR A 217 16.05 27.62 6.99
N ALA A 218 16.45 26.34 7.01
CA ALA A 218 16.37 25.52 5.80
C ALA A 218 14.95 25.52 5.20
N HIS A 219 13.92 25.40 6.06
CA HIS A 219 12.52 25.33 5.66
C HIS A 219 11.92 26.69 5.25
N TRP A 220 12.61 27.80 5.50
CA TRP A 220 12.09 29.14 5.25
C TRP A 220 13.19 30.13 4.86
N LYS A 221 13.14 30.65 3.63
CA LYS A 221 14.17 31.50 2.98
C LYS A 221 15.54 30.82 2.75
N GLY A 222 15.68 29.52 3.08
CA GLY A 222 16.92 28.74 2.96
C GLY A 222 17.94 29.10 4.05
N GLU A 223 18.91 28.24 4.32
CA GLU A 223 19.93 28.53 5.35
C GLU A 223 20.82 29.72 4.95
N LYS A 224 21.16 30.59 5.90
CA LYS A 224 22.04 31.74 5.66
C LYS A 224 23.46 31.24 5.38
N VAL A 225 23.98 31.58 4.20
CA VAL A 225 25.37 31.28 3.84
C VAL A 225 26.28 32.41 4.33
N VAL A 226 27.26 32.06 5.15
CA VAL A 226 28.31 32.96 5.67
C VAL A 226 29.66 32.44 5.20
N GLY A 227 30.20 33.08 4.15
CA GLY A 227 31.39 32.62 3.45
C GLY A 227 31.18 31.22 2.86
N LYS A 228 31.91 30.22 3.37
CA LYS A 228 31.79 28.81 2.93
C LYS A 228 30.92 27.93 3.85
N TYR A 229 30.34 28.51 4.90
CA TYR A 229 29.52 27.77 5.87
C TYR A 229 28.07 28.23 5.82
N LYS A 230 27.16 27.35 6.25
CA LYS A 230 25.75 27.65 6.46
C LYS A 230 25.45 27.68 7.95
N LEU A 231 24.52 28.53 8.37
CA LEU A 231 23.99 28.59 9.73
C LEU A 231 22.64 27.88 9.80
N ASP A 232 22.37 27.19 10.92
CA ASP A 232 21.07 26.52 11.12
C ASP A 232 19.91 27.55 11.17
N GLY A 233 20.12 28.68 11.84
CA GLY A 233 19.14 29.75 11.98
C GLY A 233 19.77 31.14 11.86
N TRP A 234 19.04 32.09 11.27
CA TRP A 234 19.50 33.47 11.13
C TRP A 234 18.38 34.49 11.38
N ILE A 235 18.63 35.48 12.22
CA ILE A 235 17.72 36.60 12.50
C ILE A 235 18.32 37.85 11.88
N GLU A 236 17.74 38.30 10.77
CA GLU A 236 18.28 39.44 10.00
C GLU A 236 18.19 40.75 10.78
N GLU A 237 17.12 40.97 11.53
CA GLU A 237 16.92 42.22 12.30
C GLU A 237 17.97 42.40 13.40
N GLU A 238 18.40 41.30 14.03
CA GLU A 238 19.41 41.30 15.10
C GLU A 238 20.83 41.03 14.57
N GLN A 239 20.99 40.70 13.29
CA GLN A 239 22.23 40.16 12.71
C GLN A 239 22.81 39.00 13.54
N LEU A 240 21.93 38.10 13.99
CA LEU A 240 22.26 37.02 14.93
C LEU A 240 22.16 35.65 14.27
N GLY A 241 23.24 34.87 14.36
CA GLY A 241 23.23 33.45 14.02
C GLY A 241 22.78 32.57 15.18
N ILE A 242 22.04 31.49 14.89
CA ILE A 242 21.67 30.46 15.87
C ILE A 242 22.07 29.09 15.34
N GLU A 243 22.75 28.30 16.17
CA GLU A 243 23.19 26.93 15.89
C GLU A 243 22.54 25.96 16.88
N VAL A 244 22.02 24.83 16.39
CA VAL A 244 21.42 23.78 17.22
C VAL A 244 22.21 22.49 17.07
N ASN A 245 23.16 22.28 17.97
CA ASN A 245 24.12 21.18 17.87
C ASN A 245 23.57 19.86 18.47
N GLY A 246 23.45 18.84 17.63
CA GLY A 246 23.23 17.47 18.07
C GLY A 246 24.40 16.92 18.88
N CYS A 247 24.18 16.49 20.13
CA CYS A 247 25.26 16.14 21.05
C CYS A 247 26.17 15.03 20.51
N ALA A 248 25.59 14.01 19.88
CA ALA A 248 26.29 12.87 19.30
C ALA A 248 27.09 13.23 18.02
N TRP A 249 26.58 14.18 17.23
CA TRP A 249 27.18 14.55 15.95
C TRP A 249 28.31 15.58 16.10
N HIS A 250 28.21 16.43 17.12
CA HIS A 250 29.15 17.53 17.38
C HIS A 250 30.05 17.30 18.60
N GLY A 251 29.87 16.19 19.34
CA GLY A 251 30.73 15.81 20.45
C GLY A 251 30.62 16.73 21.67
N CYS A 252 29.40 16.94 22.16
CA CYS A 252 29.12 17.79 23.34
C CYS A 252 30.04 17.45 24.52
N LYS A 253 30.70 18.46 25.11
CA LYS A 253 31.68 18.25 26.21
C LYS A 253 31.09 17.59 27.46
N TYR A 254 29.77 17.69 27.68
CA TYR A 254 29.08 17.05 28.80
C TYR A 254 28.67 15.60 28.49
N CYS A 255 28.16 15.33 27.29
CA CYS A 255 27.67 14.00 26.91
C CYS A 255 28.80 13.08 26.38
N TYR A 256 29.81 13.68 25.74
CA TYR A 256 30.97 13.02 25.12
C TYR A 256 32.27 13.66 25.65
N PRO A 257 32.57 13.48 26.96
CA PRO A 257 33.63 14.22 27.64
C PRO A 257 35.04 13.79 27.22
N ARG A 258 35.20 12.57 26.69
CA ARG A 258 36.51 12.04 26.29
C ARG A 258 36.75 12.28 24.81
N ASP A 259 37.90 12.87 24.49
CA ASP A 259 38.24 13.28 23.12
C ASP A 259 38.40 12.10 22.16
N ASN A 260 38.73 10.91 22.66
CA ASN A 260 38.93 9.69 21.87
C ASN A 260 37.63 8.93 21.55
N MET A 261 36.47 9.37 22.05
CA MET A 261 35.20 8.72 21.71
C MET A 261 34.89 8.91 20.23
N ILE A 262 34.59 7.82 19.52
CA ILE A 262 34.17 7.87 18.12
C ILE A 262 32.69 8.26 18.05
N LEU A 263 32.40 9.26 17.25
CA LEU A 263 31.06 9.76 16.97
C LEU A 263 30.45 9.04 15.75
N PRO A 264 29.12 9.14 15.50
CA PRO A 264 28.47 8.51 14.36
C PRO A 264 29.02 8.89 12.98
N ASN A 265 29.74 10.02 12.89
CA ASN A 265 30.42 10.46 11.67
C ASN A 265 31.84 9.86 11.48
N GLY A 266 32.24 8.91 12.32
CA GLY A 266 33.56 8.25 12.27
C GLY A 266 34.72 9.09 12.81
N LEU A 267 34.47 10.35 13.21
CA LEU A 267 35.49 11.20 13.82
C LEU A 267 35.51 11.03 15.34
N THR A 268 36.66 11.30 15.94
CA THR A 268 36.75 11.42 17.40
C THR A 268 36.10 12.72 17.89
N ALA A 269 35.53 12.71 19.09
CA ALA A 269 34.86 13.87 19.67
C ALA A 269 35.78 15.09 19.74
N GLY A 270 37.06 14.91 20.09
CA GLY A 270 38.06 15.98 20.10
C GLY A 270 38.28 16.60 18.71
N LYS A 271 38.45 15.76 17.67
CA LYS A 271 38.67 16.21 16.29
C LYS A 271 37.46 16.95 15.72
N LYS A 272 36.24 16.50 16.03
CA LYS A 272 35.01 17.19 15.62
C LYS A 272 34.87 18.54 16.31
N ARG A 273 35.11 18.61 17.63
CA ARG A 273 35.09 19.88 18.38
C ARG A 273 36.11 20.89 17.85
N GLN A 274 37.31 20.43 17.46
CA GLN A 274 38.31 21.29 16.84
C GLN A 274 37.80 21.88 15.52
N LYS A 275 37.27 21.04 14.62
CA LYS A 275 36.70 21.50 13.33
C LYS A 275 35.55 22.49 13.53
N ASP A 276 34.68 22.23 14.50
CA ASP A 276 33.55 23.12 14.79
C ASP A 276 34.04 24.45 15.37
N LYS A 277 35.09 24.44 16.20
CA LYS A 277 35.75 25.67 16.69
C LYS A 277 36.33 26.51 15.55
N GLU A 278 37.07 25.89 14.63
CA GLU A 278 37.63 26.57 13.44
C GLU A 278 36.52 27.17 12.56
N ARG A 279 35.41 26.43 12.38
CA ARG A 279 34.22 26.93 11.69
C ARG A 279 33.63 28.16 12.39
N MET A 280 33.41 28.08 13.71
CA MET A 280 32.81 29.17 14.49
C MET A 280 33.69 30.43 14.51
N GLU A 281 35.01 30.27 14.66
CA GLU A 281 35.97 31.38 14.59
C GLU A 281 35.87 32.10 13.25
N TYR A 282 35.80 31.37 12.14
CA TYR A 282 35.61 31.97 10.81
C TYR A 282 34.28 32.73 10.70
N ILE A 283 33.16 32.13 11.12
CA ILE A 283 31.83 32.74 11.03
C ILE A 283 31.79 34.06 11.83
N LEU A 284 32.36 34.09 13.03
CA LEU A 284 32.42 35.28 13.89
C LEU A 284 33.31 36.39 13.34
N THR A 285 34.13 36.14 12.31
CA THR A 285 34.81 37.23 11.56
C THR A 285 33.87 37.96 10.60
N GLN A 286 32.75 37.33 10.24
CA GLN A 286 31.83 37.82 9.21
C GLN A 286 30.52 38.36 9.81
N ILE A 287 30.12 37.88 10.99
CA ILE A 287 28.89 38.29 11.67
C ILE A 287 29.12 38.58 13.17
N PRO A 288 28.31 39.46 13.79
CA PRO A 288 28.55 39.95 15.15
C PRO A 288 28.45 38.87 16.24
N GLU A 289 27.45 38.00 16.15
CA GLU A 289 27.14 37.04 17.21
C GLU A 289 26.56 35.73 16.65
N VAL A 290 26.90 34.61 17.30
CA VAL A 290 26.25 33.32 17.09
C VAL A 290 25.94 32.66 18.43
N LYS A 291 24.66 32.35 18.67
CA LYS A 291 24.21 31.59 19.84
C LYS A 291 24.14 30.10 19.53
N VAL A 292 24.83 29.29 20.32
CA VAL A 292 24.88 27.83 20.16
C VAL A 292 24.06 27.16 21.25
N TYR A 293 23.06 26.37 20.86
CA TYR A 293 22.23 25.56 21.76
C TYR A 293 22.52 24.08 21.55
N TRP A 294 22.86 23.37 22.61
CA TRP A 294 23.10 21.93 22.52
C TRP A 294 21.82 21.13 22.73
N GLN A 295 21.71 19.98 22.04
CA GLN A 295 20.57 19.06 22.21
C GLN A 295 20.28 18.77 23.69
N CYS A 296 21.31 18.46 24.49
CA CYS A 296 21.12 18.13 25.91
C CYS A 296 20.70 19.33 26.77
N GLU A 297 20.97 20.56 26.32
CA GLU A 297 20.51 21.79 26.96
C GLU A 297 19.04 22.03 26.64
N ILE A 298 18.67 21.91 25.37
CA ILE A 298 17.27 21.99 24.92
C ILE A 298 16.44 20.93 25.64
N GLU A 299 16.92 19.69 25.76
CA GLU A 299 16.24 18.63 26.52
C GLU A 299 16.08 18.98 28.00
N LYS A 300 17.04 19.68 28.62
CA LYS A 300 16.90 20.18 30.00
C LYS A 300 15.89 21.31 30.09
N MET A 301 15.86 22.22 29.12
CA MET A 301 14.86 23.29 29.03
C MET A 301 13.46 22.69 28.94
N LEU A 302 13.25 21.72 28.05
CA LEU A 302 11.97 21.00 27.90
C LEU A 302 11.52 20.24 29.16
N ARG A 303 12.45 19.80 30.00
CA ARG A 303 12.12 19.17 31.30
C ARG A 303 11.69 20.18 32.35
N ARG A 304 12.20 21.42 32.28
CA ARG A 304 11.93 22.48 33.26
C ARG A 304 10.74 23.33 32.88
N ASP A 305 10.56 23.61 31.59
CA ASP A 305 9.51 24.46 31.04
C ASP A 305 8.42 23.62 30.36
N ARG A 306 7.25 23.58 31.00
CA ARG A 306 6.08 22.86 30.50
C ARG A 306 5.46 23.53 29.27
N GLU A 307 5.51 24.85 29.16
CA GLU A 307 4.93 25.57 28.02
C GLU A 307 5.84 25.45 26.80
N MET A 308 7.17 25.53 26.96
CA MET A 308 8.11 25.20 25.88
C MET A 308 7.87 23.77 25.37
N LYS A 309 7.75 22.80 26.27
CA LYS A 309 7.47 21.40 25.90
C LYS A 309 6.18 21.27 25.10
N LYS A 310 5.11 21.94 25.55
CA LYS A 310 3.83 21.97 24.86
C LYS A 310 3.91 22.62 23.48
N LYS A 311 4.69 23.69 23.30
CA LYS A 311 4.96 24.28 21.98
C LYS A 311 5.70 23.29 21.07
N PHE A 312 6.73 22.61 21.58
CA PHE A 312 7.48 21.56 20.86
C PHE A 312 6.62 20.37 20.43
N ASP A 313 5.69 19.95 21.29
CA ASP A 313 4.76 18.85 21.03
C ASP A 313 3.69 19.25 19.99
N ASN A 314 3.39 20.55 19.86
CA ASN A 314 2.46 21.13 18.89
C ASN A 314 3.14 21.70 17.63
N TYR A 315 4.39 21.34 17.36
CA TYR A 315 5.10 21.74 16.14
C TYR A 315 4.28 21.43 14.89
N LEU A 316 4.19 22.41 13.99
CA LEU A 316 3.55 22.28 12.69
C LEU A 316 4.65 22.27 11.64
N ASP A 317 4.67 21.23 10.81
CA ASP A 317 5.67 21.15 9.76
C ASP A 317 5.32 22.11 8.61
N GLU A 318 5.89 23.32 8.66
CA GLU A 318 5.78 24.34 7.62
C GLU A 318 6.84 24.16 6.51
N GLY A 319 7.58 23.04 6.53
CA GLY A 319 8.69 22.76 5.61
C GLY A 319 8.29 22.46 4.17
N PRO A 320 9.24 21.96 3.36
CA PRO A 320 9.03 21.61 1.96
C PRO A 320 7.87 20.66 1.74
N LEU A 321 7.35 20.64 0.51
CA LEU A 321 6.31 19.71 0.10
C LEU A 321 6.91 18.35 -0.29
N GLU A 322 6.73 17.37 0.59
CA GLU A 322 7.05 15.96 0.29
C GLU A 322 5.92 15.32 -0.52
N ILE A 323 6.16 15.06 -1.81
CA ILE A 323 5.12 14.58 -2.75
C ILE A 323 4.46 13.28 -2.25
N ARG A 324 5.25 12.38 -1.63
CA ARG A 324 4.75 11.09 -1.12
C ARG A 324 3.80 11.25 0.07
N ASP A 325 3.77 12.39 0.74
CA ASP A 325 2.82 12.67 1.82
C ASP A 325 1.39 12.84 1.27
N CYS A 326 1.22 13.24 0.00
CA CYS A 326 -0.06 13.22 -0.69
C CYS A 326 -0.54 11.79 -1.05
N PHE A 327 0.33 10.78 -0.95
CA PHE A 327 0.04 9.45 -1.46
C PHE A 327 -0.63 8.55 -0.41
N PHE A 328 -1.96 8.49 -0.49
CA PHE A 328 -2.80 7.66 0.38
C PHE A 328 -3.45 6.50 -0.39
N GLY A 329 -3.78 5.42 0.33
CA GLY A 329 -4.54 4.30 -0.22
C GLY A 329 -6.05 4.56 -0.28
N GLY A 330 -6.82 3.49 -0.49
CA GLY A 330 -8.28 3.51 -0.41
C GLY A 330 -8.81 3.73 1.00
N ARG A 331 -10.03 4.25 1.10
CA ARG A 331 -10.74 4.37 2.38
C ARG A 331 -11.27 3.00 2.80
N THR A 332 -10.99 2.60 4.03
CA THR A 332 -11.49 1.33 4.58
C THR A 332 -11.82 1.47 6.05
N GLY A 333 -12.98 0.95 6.47
CA GLY A 333 -13.35 0.80 7.87
C GLY A 333 -14.87 0.77 8.10
N PRO A 334 -15.28 0.29 9.29
CA PRO A 334 -16.67 0.36 9.71
C PRO A 334 -17.06 1.77 10.14
N LEU A 335 -18.29 2.16 9.79
CA LEU A 335 -19.03 3.27 10.42
C LEU A 335 -20.00 2.74 11.49
N LYS A 336 -20.33 1.44 11.42
CA LYS A 336 -21.09 0.72 12.43
C LYS A 336 -20.49 -0.67 12.61
N LEU A 337 -20.49 -1.22 13.82
CA LEU A 337 -19.90 -2.53 14.09
C LEU A 337 -20.92 -3.68 14.04
N PHE A 338 -22.20 -3.38 14.24
CA PHE A 338 -23.26 -4.37 14.12
C PHE A 338 -24.55 -3.75 13.60
N HIS A 339 -25.21 -4.43 12.68
CA HIS A 339 -26.52 -4.06 12.17
C HIS A 339 -27.31 -5.31 11.80
N LYS A 340 -28.55 -5.40 12.27
CA LYS A 340 -29.52 -6.42 11.87
C LYS A 340 -30.65 -5.73 11.13
N ALA A 341 -30.98 -6.23 9.94
CA ALA A 341 -32.06 -5.67 9.13
C ALA A 341 -33.38 -5.72 9.90
N LYS A 342 -34.08 -4.58 9.95
CA LYS A 342 -35.44 -4.46 10.50
C LYS A 342 -36.48 -4.82 9.44
N GLU A 343 -37.74 -4.93 9.86
CA GLU A 343 -38.86 -5.06 8.94
C GLU A 343 -38.95 -3.82 8.02
N GLY A 344 -39.06 -4.04 6.70
CA GLY A 344 -39.04 -2.97 5.68
C GLY A 344 -37.67 -2.36 5.39
N GLU A 345 -36.58 -2.89 5.98
CA GLU A 345 -35.20 -2.45 5.78
C GLU A 345 -34.38 -3.56 5.11
N LYS A 346 -33.51 -3.17 4.17
CA LYS A 346 -32.60 -4.08 3.47
C LYS A 346 -31.15 -3.64 3.65
N ILE A 347 -30.26 -4.61 3.83
CA ILE A 347 -28.80 -4.39 3.77
C ILE A 347 -28.30 -4.77 2.37
N SER A 348 -27.58 -3.86 1.73
CA SER A 348 -26.99 -4.04 0.41
C SER A 348 -25.46 -3.92 0.48
N TYR A 349 -24.76 -4.77 -0.27
CA TYR A 349 -23.30 -4.72 -0.46
C TYR A 349 -23.03 -4.47 -1.93
N TYR A 350 -22.62 -3.25 -2.26
CA TYR A 350 -22.28 -2.86 -3.62
C TYR A 350 -20.78 -2.63 -3.79
N ASP A 351 -20.26 -3.06 -4.94
CA ASP A 351 -18.87 -2.92 -5.37
C ASP A 351 -18.81 -2.14 -6.69
N VAL A 352 -17.84 -1.22 -6.83
CA VAL A 352 -17.63 -0.47 -8.07
C VAL A 352 -16.84 -1.32 -9.05
N THR A 353 -17.43 -1.59 -10.21
CA THR A 353 -16.83 -2.41 -11.25
C THR A 353 -15.52 -1.81 -11.76
N SER A 354 -14.40 -2.32 -11.27
CA SER A 354 -13.04 -1.89 -11.62
C SER A 354 -12.80 -0.39 -11.36
N LEU A 355 -12.95 0.04 -10.09
CA LEU A 355 -12.81 1.45 -9.66
C LEU A 355 -11.56 2.15 -10.21
N TYR A 356 -10.36 1.57 -10.06
CA TYR A 356 -9.13 2.22 -10.51
C TYR A 356 -9.05 2.34 -12.04
N PRO A 357 -9.31 1.29 -12.84
CA PRO A 357 -9.45 1.44 -14.29
C PRO A 357 -10.47 2.50 -14.71
N PHE A 358 -11.66 2.51 -14.10
CA PHE A 358 -12.68 3.53 -14.36
C PHE A 358 -12.16 4.93 -14.04
N THR A 359 -11.56 5.10 -12.87
CA THR A 359 -11.00 6.37 -12.42
C THR A 359 -9.92 6.85 -13.39
N ASN A 360 -8.99 5.97 -13.78
CA ASN A 360 -7.94 6.31 -14.77
C ASN A 360 -8.53 6.72 -16.12
N PHE A 361 -9.69 6.18 -16.49
CA PHE A 361 -10.37 6.52 -17.73
C PHE A 361 -11.01 7.93 -17.69
N ILE A 362 -11.60 8.32 -16.56
CA ILE A 362 -12.36 9.59 -16.45
C ILE A 362 -11.53 10.75 -15.89
N THR A 363 -10.32 10.50 -15.39
CA THR A 363 -9.51 11.50 -14.68
C THR A 363 -8.61 12.27 -15.62
N ASN A 364 -8.52 13.58 -15.39
CA ASN A 364 -7.53 14.45 -16.02
C ASN A 364 -6.26 14.47 -15.15
N TYR A 365 -5.10 14.17 -15.75
CA TYR A 365 -3.82 14.00 -15.03
C TYR A 365 -2.90 15.19 -15.20
N PRO A 366 -2.17 15.63 -14.16
CA PRO A 366 -1.07 16.57 -14.33
C PRO A 366 0.09 15.94 -15.12
N ILE A 367 0.64 16.69 -16.07
CA ILE A 367 1.77 16.26 -16.92
C ILE A 367 2.93 17.27 -16.87
N GLY A 368 4.11 16.84 -17.33
CA GLY A 368 5.32 17.66 -17.27
C GLY A 368 5.82 17.96 -15.85
N HIS A 369 6.69 18.97 -15.73
CA HIS A 369 7.22 19.44 -14.44
C HIS A 369 6.36 20.60 -13.89
N PRO A 370 6.15 20.68 -12.57
CA PRO A 370 5.41 21.77 -11.94
C PRO A 370 6.25 23.05 -11.80
N ASN A 371 5.55 24.18 -11.73
CA ASN A 371 6.08 25.42 -11.18
C ASN A 371 6.07 25.33 -9.65
N VAL A 372 7.20 25.66 -9.03
CA VAL A 372 7.38 25.60 -7.57
C VAL A 372 7.09 26.96 -6.96
N HIS A 373 6.12 27.03 -6.06
CA HIS A 373 5.79 28.23 -5.30
C HIS A 373 6.14 28.04 -3.82
N ASN A 374 7.14 28.80 -3.37
CA ASN A 374 7.58 28.84 -1.98
C ASN A 374 6.85 29.97 -1.25
N LEU A 375 5.64 29.68 -0.77
CA LEU A 375 4.76 30.61 -0.08
C LEU A 375 4.92 30.51 1.44
N ASN A 376 4.22 31.37 2.17
CA ASN A 376 3.96 31.25 3.62
C ASN A 376 2.92 32.33 3.99
N GLU A 377 1.74 32.23 3.40
CA GLU A 377 0.73 33.30 3.41
C GLU A 377 -0.48 32.87 4.25
N GLU A 378 -0.99 33.80 5.06
CA GLU A 378 -2.30 33.65 5.69
C GLU A 378 -3.39 33.84 4.62
N VAL A 379 -4.35 32.93 4.58
CA VAL A 379 -5.46 32.93 3.61
C VAL A 379 -6.77 32.62 4.33
N ASN A 380 -7.90 32.83 3.68
CA ASN A 380 -9.20 32.40 4.20
C ASN A 380 -10.00 31.74 3.07
N TRP A 381 -9.59 30.53 2.69
CA TRP A 381 -10.30 29.78 1.65
C TRP A 381 -11.41 28.96 2.30
N THR A 382 -12.63 29.18 1.81
CA THR A 382 -13.87 28.59 2.33
C THR A 382 -14.67 27.88 1.23
N SER A 383 -14.28 28.06 -0.03
CA SER A 383 -14.87 27.44 -1.22
C SER A 383 -13.77 27.04 -2.20
N SER A 384 -14.01 26.04 -3.04
CA SER A 384 -13.07 25.66 -4.11
C SER A 384 -12.70 26.82 -5.04
N SER A 385 -13.58 27.81 -5.21
CA SER A 385 -13.32 29.03 -5.98
C SER A 385 -12.20 29.92 -5.43
N ASP A 386 -11.88 29.79 -4.14
CA ASP A 386 -10.81 30.56 -3.50
C ASP A 386 -9.42 29.99 -3.82
N ASN A 387 -9.35 28.72 -4.23
CA ASN A 387 -8.10 28.07 -4.62
C ASN A 387 -7.65 28.52 -6.02
N LYS A 388 -6.59 29.33 -6.07
CA LYS A 388 -5.98 29.83 -7.31
C LYS A 388 -5.22 28.78 -8.11
N TYR A 389 -5.00 27.59 -7.55
CA TYR A 389 -4.17 26.52 -8.12
C TYR A 389 -5.00 25.23 -8.32
N PRO A 390 -5.83 25.16 -9.37
CA PRO A 390 -6.77 24.05 -9.58
C PRO A 390 -6.10 22.72 -9.96
N LEU A 391 -4.85 22.76 -10.42
CA LEU A 391 -4.05 21.58 -10.78
C LEU A 391 -2.70 21.61 -10.05
N ALA A 392 -2.73 21.38 -8.76
CA ALA A 392 -1.54 21.43 -7.92
C ALA A 392 -1.48 20.35 -6.83
N LEU A 393 -0.27 20.11 -6.33
CA LEU A 393 -0.03 19.56 -5.00
C LEU A 393 0.20 20.72 -4.05
N MET A 394 -0.39 20.66 -2.86
CA MET A 394 -0.42 21.80 -1.95
C MET A 394 -0.13 21.36 -0.53
N LYS A 395 0.65 22.17 0.19
CA LYS A 395 0.86 22.07 1.64
C LYS A 395 0.16 23.24 2.32
N VAL A 396 -0.88 22.96 3.10
CA VAL A 396 -1.79 23.97 3.64
C VAL A 396 -2.18 23.65 5.09
N PHE A 397 -2.48 24.67 5.91
CA PHE A 397 -3.13 24.45 7.20
C PHE A 397 -4.66 24.46 7.05
N VAL A 398 -5.27 23.30 7.32
CA VAL A 398 -6.71 23.06 7.14
C VAL A 398 -7.40 22.98 8.49
N ILE A 399 -8.62 23.52 8.57
CA ILE A 399 -9.55 23.38 9.68
C ILE A 399 -10.83 22.71 9.15
N PRO A 400 -11.17 21.50 9.60
CA PRO A 400 -12.42 20.85 9.21
C PRO A 400 -13.66 21.51 9.84
N PRO A 401 -14.85 21.35 9.24
CA PRO A 401 -16.11 21.74 9.87
C PRO A 401 -16.37 20.89 11.12
N ARG A 402 -17.15 21.41 12.08
CA ARG A 402 -17.49 20.66 13.31
C ARG A 402 -18.34 19.43 13.03
N THR A 403 -19.17 19.51 12.00
CA THR A 403 -20.11 18.47 11.58
C THR A 403 -20.10 18.41 10.05
N ILE A 404 -20.03 17.19 9.52
CA ILE A 404 -20.08 16.88 8.08
C ILE A 404 -20.58 15.44 7.94
N ASP A 405 -21.24 15.14 6.83
CA ASP A 405 -21.75 13.79 6.56
C ASP A 405 -20.63 12.76 6.57
N ILE A 406 -19.58 13.02 5.79
CA ILE A 406 -18.44 12.13 5.61
C ILE A 406 -17.15 12.99 5.58
N PRO A 407 -16.18 12.77 6.48
CA PRO A 407 -14.89 13.45 6.43
C PRO A 407 -14.17 13.21 5.10
N ILE A 408 -13.36 14.16 4.62
CA ILE A 408 -12.85 14.15 3.24
C ILE A 408 -11.34 13.99 3.21
N LEU A 409 -10.61 14.89 3.87
CA LEU A 409 -9.15 14.92 3.77
C LEU A 409 -8.51 13.79 4.58
N PRO A 410 -7.64 12.98 3.93
CA PRO A 410 -6.86 11.97 4.62
C PRO A 410 -5.71 12.60 5.42
N VAL A 411 -5.31 11.92 6.49
CA VAL A 411 -4.07 12.20 7.22
C VAL A 411 -3.48 10.89 7.72
N LYS A 412 -2.15 10.83 7.76
CA LYS A 412 -1.40 9.77 8.43
C LYS A 412 -0.92 10.28 9.78
N LEU A 413 -1.35 9.61 10.85
CA LEU A 413 -0.89 9.87 12.23
C LEU A 413 -0.28 8.59 12.80
N ASP A 414 0.65 8.71 13.74
CA ASP A 414 1.18 7.64 14.61
C ASP A 414 1.41 6.30 13.88
N GLU A 415 2.58 6.12 13.24
CA GLU A 415 2.96 4.92 12.45
C GLU A 415 2.18 4.73 11.12
N GLU A 416 2.02 5.80 10.32
CA GLU A 416 1.43 5.74 8.96
C GLU A 416 -0.05 5.31 8.90
N ARG A 417 -0.78 5.38 10.02
CA ARG A 417 -2.20 5.01 10.06
C ARG A 417 -3.05 6.02 9.29
N LEU A 418 -3.67 5.57 8.19
CA LEU A 418 -4.58 6.38 7.38
C LEU A 418 -5.92 6.61 8.10
N LEU A 419 -6.20 7.89 8.39
CA LEU A 419 -7.41 8.38 9.04
C LEU A 419 -8.07 9.48 8.20
N PHE A 420 -9.35 9.72 8.48
CA PHE A 420 -10.10 10.87 7.97
C PHE A 420 -10.75 11.62 9.15
N PRO A 421 -9.95 12.26 10.03
CA PRO A 421 -10.45 12.92 11.22
C PRO A 421 -11.01 14.31 10.89
N LEU A 422 -11.78 14.85 11.83
CA LEU A 422 -12.23 16.25 11.84
C LEU A 422 -11.61 17.03 13.02
N CYS A 423 -10.77 16.35 13.80
CA CYS A 423 -9.97 16.89 14.90
C CYS A 423 -8.68 16.08 15.02
N ALA A 424 -7.56 16.65 14.58
CA ALA A 424 -6.23 16.04 14.69
C ALA A 424 -5.85 15.75 16.14
N LYS A 425 -6.16 16.66 17.08
CA LYS A 425 -5.87 16.47 18.50
C LYS A 425 -6.63 15.29 19.11
N CYS A 426 -7.91 15.09 18.77
CA CYS A 426 -8.64 13.89 19.19
C CYS A 426 -8.02 12.62 18.61
N ALA A 427 -7.66 12.62 17.32
CA ALA A 427 -7.05 11.45 16.70
C ALA A 427 -5.71 11.05 17.37
N LYS A 428 -4.91 12.04 17.79
CA LYS A 428 -3.68 11.84 18.59
C LYS A 428 -3.95 11.40 20.03
N MET A 429 -5.03 11.87 20.66
CA MET A 429 -5.43 11.44 22.00
C MET A 429 -5.96 9.99 22.04
N TYR A 430 -6.49 9.50 20.92
CA TYR A 430 -7.02 8.16 20.75
C TYR A 430 -6.24 7.39 19.66
N PRO A 431 -4.94 7.10 19.89
CA PRO A 431 -4.06 6.47 18.89
C PRO A 431 -4.46 5.02 18.56
N ASN A 432 -5.33 4.40 19.35
CA ASN A 432 -5.89 3.07 19.11
C ASN A 432 -7.42 3.09 18.94
N GLY A 433 -8.00 4.27 18.67
CA GLY A 433 -9.44 4.49 18.80
C GLY A 433 -9.87 4.51 20.26
N GLY A 434 -11.17 4.37 20.51
CA GLY A 434 -11.71 4.35 21.86
C GLY A 434 -13.14 3.84 21.92
N ARG A 435 -13.65 3.64 23.14
CA ARG A 435 -15.04 3.28 23.43
C ARG A 435 -15.58 4.28 24.45
N ASN A 436 -16.58 5.07 24.06
CA ASN A 436 -17.16 6.08 24.94
C ASN A 436 -18.56 6.49 24.44
N GLU A 437 -19.57 6.23 25.26
CA GLU A 437 -20.98 6.56 25.01
C GLU A 437 -21.20 8.07 24.81
N PHE A 438 -20.57 8.88 25.68
CA PHE A 438 -20.75 10.32 25.76
C PHE A 438 -19.57 11.09 25.15
N TYR A 439 -18.89 10.49 24.16
CA TYR A 439 -17.76 11.13 23.51
C TYR A 439 -18.18 12.46 22.86
N ASN A 440 -17.53 13.54 23.29
CA ASN A 440 -17.78 14.89 22.80
C ASN A 440 -16.47 15.68 22.69
N CYS A 441 -16.20 16.26 21.52
CA CYS A 441 -14.97 17.02 21.28
C CYS A 441 -15.07 18.48 21.74
N GLN A 442 -14.21 18.86 22.69
CA GLN A 442 -14.14 20.23 23.24
C GLN A 442 -12.99 21.07 22.64
N HIS A 443 -12.31 20.57 21.62
CA HIS A 443 -11.16 21.26 21.04
C HIS A 443 -11.57 22.49 20.21
N SER A 444 -10.70 23.50 20.23
CA SER A 444 -10.85 24.71 19.40
C SER A 444 -10.58 24.43 17.92
N ASN A 445 -11.01 25.31 17.01
CA ASN A 445 -10.77 25.16 15.57
C ASN A 445 -9.29 24.98 15.23
N ARG A 446 -8.41 25.77 15.86
CA ARG A 446 -6.96 25.64 15.67
C ARG A 446 -6.41 24.29 16.14
N GLN A 447 -6.89 23.77 17.27
CA GLN A 447 -6.48 22.44 17.77
C GLN A 447 -7.02 21.28 16.92
N ARG A 448 -8.13 21.50 16.21
CA ARG A 448 -8.75 20.51 15.33
C ARG A 448 -8.03 20.40 13.99
N GLY A 449 -7.48 21.51 13.50
CA GLY A 449 -6.74 21.58 12.23
C GLY A 449 -5.36 20.92 12.25
N TRP A 450 -4.79 20.77 11.05
CA TRP A 450 -3.44 20.23 10.83
C TRP A 450 -2.85 20.77 9.53
N VAL A 451 -1.53 20.61 9.37
CA VAL A 451 -0.87 20.81 8.07
C VAL A 451 -1.12 19.60 7.20
N SER A 452 -1.79 19.79 6.07
CA SER A 452 -2.12 18.77 5.10
C SER A 452 -1.31 18.97 3.83
N THR A 453 -0.67 17.90 3.37
CA THR A 453 -0.08 17.78 2.03
C THR A 453 -1.08 16.99 1.18
N CYS A 454 -1.71 17.65 0.21
CA CYS A 454 -2.85 17.07 -0.52
C CYS A 454 -2.90 17.49 -2.00
N THR A 455 -3.71 16.76 -2.77
CA THR A 455 -4.06 17.16 -4.14
C THR A 455 -5.10 18.27 -4.12
N SER A 456 -4.98 19.20 -5.06
CA SER A 456 -5.99 20.25 -5.32
C SER A 456 -7.41 19.68 -5.48
N ILE A 457 -7.58 18.52 -6.13
CA ILE A 457 -8.91 17.90 -6.29
C ILE A 457 -9.54 17.46 -4.96
N GLU A 458 -8.77 16.93 -4.02
CA GLU A 458 -9.27 16.58 -2.69
C GLU A 458 -9.48 17.81 -1.82
N LEU A 459 -8.59 18.79 -1.92
CA LEU A 459 -8.73 20.05 -1.19
C LEU A 459 -9.99 20.81 -1.62
N ASN A 460 -10.24 20.92 -2.93
CA ASN A 460 -11.42 21.58 -3.46
C ASN A 460 -12.71 20.88 -3.01
N ALA A 461 -12.76 19.55 -3.08
CA ALA A 461 -13.89 18.78 -2.57
C ALA A 461 -14.11 18.98 -1.06
N ALA A 462 -13.03 19.18 -0.29
CA ALA A 462 -13.12 19.46 1.14
C ALA A 462 -13.65 20.88 1.41
N LEU A 463 -13.16 21.88 0.68
CA LEU A 463 -13.61 23.27 0.80
C LEU A 463 -15.11 23.39 0.53
N ASP A 464 -15.61 22.75 -0.54
CA ASP A 464 -17.03 22.75 -0.90
C ASP A 464 -17.95 22.10 0.15
N GLU A 465 -17.37 21.35 1.08
CA GLU A 465 -18.05 20.64 2.17
C GLU A 465 -17.73 21.25 3.56
N GLY A 466 -17.23 22.50 3.56
CA GLY A 466 -17.11 23.34 4.75
C GLY A 466 -15.75 23.29 5.47
N TYR A 467 -14.72 22.72 4.85
CA TYR A 467 -13.34 22.89 5.34
C TYR A 467 -12.85 24.33 5.07
N ILE A 468 -11.95 24.81 5.92
CA ILE A 468 -11.34 26.13 5.78
C ILE A 468 -9.83 25.99 5.71
N VAL A 469 -9.19 26.64 4.74
CA VAL A 469 -7.73 26.82 4.73
C VAL A 469 -7.41 28.19 5.30
N THR A 470 -6.56 28.20 6.32
CA THR A 470 -6.13 29.44 6.99
C THR A 470 -4.72 29.86 6.61
N LYS A 471 -3.91 28.94 6.08
CA LYS A 471 -2.52 29.22 5.72
C LYS A 471 -2.06 28.33 4.57
N ILE A 472 -1.29 28.90 3.63
CA ILE A 472 -0.66 28.20 2.52
C ILE A 472 0.86 28.25 2.63
N TYR A 473 1.50 27.09 2.51
CA TYR A 473 2.95 26.95 2.67
C TYR A 473 3.64 26.70 1.34
N ARG A 474 3.19 25.71 0.56
CA ARG A 474 3.85 25.30 -0.68
C ARG A 474 2.83 24.90 -1.72
N VAL A 475 3.16 25.18 -2.98
CA VAL A 475 2.37 24.75 -4.14
C VAL A 475 3.31 24.24 -5.21
N LEU A 476 3.05 23.03 -5.70
CA LEU A 476 3.59 22.51 -6.94
C LEU A 476 2.48 22.57 -7.99
N GLU A 477 2.48 23.62 -8.79
CA GLU A 477 1.43 23.91 -9.77
C GLU A 477 1.80 23.33 -11.14
N TYR A 478 0.93 22.50 -11.70
CA TYR A 478 1.07 21.98 -13.06
C TYR A 478 0.31 22.87 -14.03
N GLN A 479 1.01 23.35 -15.06
CA GLN A 479 0.42 24.18 -16.11
C GLN A 479 -0.29 23.37 -17.19
N GLN A 480 -0.04 22.07 -17.25
CA GLN A 480 -0.53 21.18 -18.28
C GLN A 480 -1.19 19.95 -17.67
N SER A 481 -2.24 19.49 -18.33
CA SER A 481 -2.96 18.28 -17.97
C SER A 481 -3.32 17.47 -19.19
N ASP A 482 -3.51 16.17 -19.01
CA ASP A 482 -3.93 15.25 -20.05
C ASP A 482 -5.02 14.29 -19.54
N ASN A 483 -6.18 14.33 -20.20
CA ASN A 483 -7.30 13.43 -19.94
C ASN A 483 -7.27 12.18 -20.83
N GLU A 484 -6.42 12.14 -21.86
CA GLU A 484 -6.18 10.97 -22.70
C GLU A 484 -4.99 10.12 -22.24
N LEU A 485 -4.23 10.53 -21.21
CA LEU A 485 -3.02 9.81 -20.75
C LEU A 485 -3.21 8.29 -20.60
N PHE A 486 -4.31 7.86 -19.97
CA PHE A 486 -4.63 6.44 -19.77
C PHE A 486 -5.72 5.91 -20.69
N ARG A 487 -6.51 6.78 -21.35
CA ARG A 487 -7.71 6.35 -22.08
C ARG A 487 -7.40 5.37 -23.22
N PRO A 488 -6.44 5.60 -24.13
CA PRO A 488 -6.08 4.63 -25.18
C PRO A 488 -5.69 3.26 -24.61
N TYR A 489 -4.86 3.24 -23.57
CA TYR A 489 -4.44 2.00 -22.90
C TYR A 489 -5.62 1.28 -22.24
N MET A 490 -6.49 2.02 -21.55
CA MET A 490 -7.66 1.46 -20.89
C MET A 490 -8.67 0.93 -21.91
N ARG A 491 -8.97 1.68 -22.99
CA ARG A 491 -9.84 1.24 -24.10
C ARG A 491 -9.39 -0.10 -24.66
N GLU A 492 -8.09 -0.24 -24.93
CA GLU A 492 -7.50 -1.47 -25.47
C GLU A 492 -7.74 -2.67 -24.54
N PHE A 493 -7.25 -2.62 -23.30
CA PHE A 493 -7.31 -3.78 -22.42
C PHE A 493 -8.69 -4.04 -21.85
N LEU A 494 -9.54 -3.01 -21.69
CA LEU A 494 -10.94 -3.21 -21.33
C LEU A 494 -11.71 -3.87 -22.46
N ALA A 495 -11.50 -3.48 -23.72
CA ALA A 495 -12.10 -4.17 -24.86
C ALA A 495 -11.67 -5.64 -24.89
N HIS A 496 -10.38 -5.93 -24.71
CA HIS A 496 -9.90 -7.32 -24.59
C HIS A 496 -10.54 -8.08 -23.44
N LYS A 497 -10.72 -7.44 -22.27
CA LYS A 497 -11.40 -8.03 -21.12
C LYS A 497 -12.87 -8.34 -21.42
N ILE A 498 -13.57 -7.43 -22.10
CA ILE A 498 -14.99 -7.58 -22.47
C ILE A 498 -15.15 -8.69 -23.51
N HIS A 499 -14.38 -8.66 -24.60
CA HIS A 499 -14.34 -9.72 -25.62
C HIS A 499 -14.12 -11.10 -25.00
N ALA A 500 -13.10 -11.21 -24.14
CA ALA A 500 -12.74 -12.45 -23.48
C ALA A 500 -13.71 -12.87 -22.37
N SER A 501 -14.61 -11.98 -21.91
CA SER A 501 -15.68 -12.35 -20.99
C SER A 501 -16.89 -12.92 -21.74
N GLY A 502 -17.11 -12.48 -22.98
CA GLY A 502 -18.34 -12.75 -23.72
C GLY A 502 -19.52 -11.94 -23.20
N PHE A 503 -20.70 -12.13 -23.81
CA PHE A 503 -21.93 -11.51 -23.34
C PHE A 503 -22.41 -12.13 -22.03
N ASP A 504 -22.99 -11.29 -21.16
CA ASP A 504 -23.65 -11.76 -19.94
C ASP A 504 -24.81 -12.71 -20.28
N GLU A 505 -25.04 -13.72 -19.45
CA GLU A 505 -26.09 -14.72 -19.66
C GLU A 505 -27.48 -14.11 -19.88
N LYS A 506 -27.75 -12.94 -19.29
CA LYS A 506 -29.04 -12.25 -19.44
C LYS A 506 -29.30 -11.71 -20.83
N ILE A 507 -28.25 -11.26 -21.53
CA ILE A 507 -28.35 -10.64 -22.85
C ILE A 507 -27.89 -11.58 -23.98
N ARG A 508 -27.16 -12.64 -23.63
CA ARG A 508 -26.58 -13.57 -24.59
C ARG A 508 -27.65 -14.22 -25.45
N GLY A 509 -27.53 -14.08 -26.77
CA GLY A 509 -28.49 -14.58 -27.75
C GLY A 509 -29.62 -13.60 -28.07
N ASN A 510 -29.78 -12.51 -27.32
CA ASN A 510 -30.71 -11.44 -27.63
C ASN A 510 -30.00 -10.35 -28.45
N ARG A 511 -30.20 -10.37 -29.77
CA ARG A 511 -29.48 -9.50 -30.70
C ARG A 511 -29.68 -8.01 -30.41
N GLU A 512 -30.88 -7.59 -30.04
CA GLU A 512 -31.17 -6.17 -29.76
C GLU A 512 -30.45 -5.70 -28.49
N GLU A 513 -30.43 -6.53 -27.44
CA GLU A 513 -29.73 -6.21 -26.20
C GLU A 513 -28.20 -6.28 -26.36
N GLU A 514 -27.69 -7.20 -27.16
CA GLU A 514 -26.27 -7.27 -27.53
C GLU A 514 -25.85 -6.03 -28.33
N GLU A 515 -26.64 -5.62 -29.33
CA GLU A 515 -26.37 -4.41 -30.13
C GLU A 515 -26.45 -3.15 -29.27
N LYS A 516 -27.42 -3.08 -28.35
CA LYS A 516 -27.53 -2.00 -27.37
C LYS A 516 -26.30 -1.95 -26.46
N PHE A 517 -25.84 -3.09 -25.93
CA PHE A 517 -24.64 -3.15 -25.09
C PHE A 517 -23.38 -2.68 -25.83
N VAL A 518 -23.21 -3.12 -27.09
CA VAL A 518 -22.09 -2.69 -27.94
C VAL A 518 -22.14 -1.18 -28.20
N LYS A 519 -23.34 -0.66 -28.48
CA LYS A 519 -23.56 0.78 -28.70
C LYS A 519 -23.24 1.59 -27.44
N GLU A 520 -23.70 1.16 -26.27
CA GLU A 520 -23.40 1.82 -24.98
C GLU A 520 -21.90 1.79 -24.68
N CYS A 521 -21.20 0.69 -24.96
CA CYS A 521 -19.74 0.61 -24.80
C CYS A 521 -19.00 1.64 -25.68
N TRP A 522 -19.49 1.88 -26.90
CA TRP A 522 -18.95 2.91 -27.79
C TRP A 522 -19.29 4.32 -27.32
N GLU A 523 -20.55 4.60 -26.99
CA GLU A 523 -21.00 5.93 -26.57
C GLU A 523 -20.37 6.38 -25.25
N MET A 524 -20.17 5.46 -24.30
CA MET A 524 -19.64 5.78 -22.97
C MET A 524 -18.11 5.78 -22.90
N PHE A 525 -17.45 4.89 -23.64
CA PHE A 525 -16.01 4.63 -23.48
C PHE A 525 -15.22 4.62 -24.78
N GLU A 526 -15.88 4.87 -25.92
CA GLU A 526 -15.27 4.80 -27.26
C GLU A 526 -14.56 3.46 -27.52
N MET A 527 -15.05 2.39 -26.88
CA MET A 527 -14.50 1.06 -27.02
C MET A 527 -15.13 0.36 -28.22
N LYS A 528 -14.30 -0.05 -29.18
CA LYS A 528 -14.77 -0.84 -30.32
C LYS A 528 -14.95 -2.30 -29.89
N ILE A 529 -16.19 -2.69 -29.62
CA ILE A 529 -16.55 -4.07 -29.29
C ILE A 529 -17.06 -4.79 -30.55
N GLU A 530 -16.24 -5.68 -31.10
CA GLU A 530 -16.62 -6.60 -32.17
C GLU A 530 -17.38 -7.82 -31.62
N ARG A 531 -18.61 -8.05 -32.09
CA ARG A 531 -19.50 -9.12 -31.62
C ARG A 531 -18.91 -10.51 -31.89
N GLU A 532 -18.22 -10.67 -33.01
CA GLU A 532 -17.59 -11.93 -33.44
C GLU A 532 -16.45 -12.36 -32.49
N LYS A 533 -15.88 -11.40 -31.75
CA LYS A 533 -14.81 -11.63 -30.77
C LYS A 533 -15.34 -11.84 -29.34
N MET A 534 -16.66 -11.77 -29.11
CA MET A 534 -17.29 -11.97 -27.80
C MET A 534 -17.35 -13.46 -27.41
N ILE A 535 -16.19 -14.11 -27.42
CA ILE A 535 -16.02 -15.53 -27.12
C ILE A 535 -15.30 -15.65 -25.77
N PRO A 536 -15.89 -16.33 -24.78
CA PRO A 536 -15.25 -16.52 -23.48
C PRO A 536 -13.85 -17.15 -23.60
N ASN A 537 -12.83 -16.42 -23.15
CA ASN A 537 -11.44 -16.89 -23.03
C ASN A 537 -10.90 -16.45 -21.67
N LYS A 538 -10.79 -17.40 -20.73
CA LYS A 538 -10.38 -17.12 -19.35
C LYS A 538 -8.94 -16.58 -19.25
N GLY A 539 -8.03 -17.04 -20.11
CA GLY A 539 -6.61 -16.68 -20.07
C GLY A 539 -6.40 -15.25 -20.54
N LYS A 540 -6.98 -14.91 -21.69
CA LYS A 540 -6.99 -13.54 -22.21
C LYS A 540 -7.68 -12.56 -21.26
N ARG A 541 -8.80 -12.98 -20.65
CA ARG A 541 -9.49 -12.19 -19.61
C ARG A 541 -8.59 -11.93 -18.41
N ALA A 542 -7.83 -12.94 -17.95
CA ALA A 542 -6.90 -12.80 -16.84
C ALA A 542 -5.76 -11.81 -17.16
N ILE A 543 -5.16 -11.91 -18.35
CA ILE A 543 -4.10 -10.98 -18.80
C ILE A 543 -4.64 -9.55 -18.91
N ALA A 544 -5.77 -9.36 -19.58
CA ALA A 544 -6.41 -8.06 -19.72
C ALA A 544 -6.76 -7.44 -18.36
N LYS A 545 -7.28 -8.26 -17.43
CA LYS A 545 -7.54 -7.83 -16.04
C LYS A 545 -6.26 -7.45 -15.30
N LEU A 546 -5.16 -8.17 -15.51
CA LEU A 546 -3.87 -7.81 -14.92
C LEU A 546 -3.36 -6.49 -15.51
N ALA A 547 -3.48 -6.28 -16.81
CA ALA A 547 -3.03 -5.08 -17.50
C ALA A 547 -3.69 -3.80 -16.96
N VAL A 548 -5.03 -3.78 -16.89
CA VAL A 548 -5.77 -2.60 -16.39
C VAL A 548 -5.50 -2.29 -14.91
N ASN A 549 -5.19 -3.29 -14.09
CA ASN A 549 -5.03 -3.11 -12.64
C ASN A 549 -3.59 -2.80 -12.21
N ASN A 550 -2.57 -3.21 -12.96
CA ASN A 550 -1.18 -3.13 -12.52
C ASN A 550 -0.40 -1.93 -13.08
N LEU A 551 -0.90 -1.25 -14.11
CA LEU A 551 -0.18 -0.13 -14.74
C LEU A 551 0.01 1.06 -13.79
N TRP A 552 -1.08 1.63 -13.27
CA TRP A 552 -1.02 2.86 -12.48
C TRP A 552 -0.17 2.71 -11.21
N GLY A 553 -0.17 1.53 -10.60
CA GLY A 553 0.61 1.24 -9.39
C GLY A 553 2.12 1.23 -9.66
N ARG A 554 2.55 0.90 -10.89
CA ARG A 554 3.97 0.90 -11.29
C ARG A 554 4.58 2.30 -11.30
N PHE A 555 3.78 3.36 -11.51
CA PHE A 555 4.27 4.74 -11.39
C PHE A 555 4.68 5.11 -9.96
N SER A 556 4.16 4.41 -8.93
CA SER A 556 4.51 4.66 -7.52
C SER A 556 5.72 3.90 -7.01
N LEU A 557 6.52 3.30 -7.91
CA LEU A 557 7.75 2.59 -7.56
C LEU A 557 8.56 3.38 -6.53
N ARG A 558 8.94 2.71 -5.45
CA ARG A 558 9.92 3.27 -4.52
C ARG A 558 11.28 3.08 -5.16
N ASN A 559 12.04 4.15 -5.32
CA ASN A 559 13.43 4.04 -5.76
C ASN A 559 14.37 3.60 -4.62
N GLN A 560 13.82 3.40 -3.41
CA GLN A 560 14.56 3.09 -2.18
C GLN A 560 14.15 1.77 -1.51
N GLY A 561 15.07 1.20 -0.73
CA GLY A 561 14.82 0.03 0.13
C GLY A 561 14.83 -1.33 -0.57
N PHE A 562 15.43 -1.42 -1.75
CA PHE A 562 15.81 -2.70 -2.35
C PHE A 562 17.18 -3.12 -1.82
N THR A 563 17.23 -4.30 -1.21
CA THR A 563 18.48 -4.90 -0.77
C THR A 563 19.13 -5.58 -1.97
N GLN A 564 20.35 -5.16 -2.27
CA GLN A 564 21.22 -5.82 -3.22
C GLN A 564 22.19 -6.71 -2.46
N THR A 565 22.63 -7.77 -3.12
CA THR A 565 23.62 -8.69 -2.59
C THR A 565 24.87 -8.59 -3.46
N HIS A 566 26.01 -8.37 -2.82
CA HIS A 566 27.33 -8.55 -3.41
C HIS A 566 28.06 -9.62 -2.62
N ILE A 567 28.90 -10.41 -3.28
CA ILE A 567 29.66 -11.48 -2.64
C ILE A 567 31.08 -11.40 -3.10
N THR A 568 31.98 -11.52 -2.13
CA THR A 568 33.41 -11.44 -2.36
C THR A 568 34.15 -12.37 -1.41
N ASP A 569 35.22 -12.98 -1.91
CA ASP A 569 36.30 -13.59 -1.15
C ASP A 569 37.48 -12.62 -0.96
N ASP A 570 37.41 -11.41 -1.55
CA ASP A 570 38.43 -10.38 -1.46
C ASP A 570 38.13 -9.39 -0.32
N LEU A 571 39.06 -9.33 0.64
CA LEU A 571 39.02 -8.38 1.74
C LEU A 571 39.14 -6.92 1.28
N ALA A 572 39.75 -6.65 0.13
CA ALA A 572 39.84 -5.31 -0.44
C ALA A 572 38.46 -4.85 -0.94
N GLU A 573 37.76 -5.68 -1.72
CA GLU A 573 36.38 -5.41 -2.15
C GLU A 573 35.43 -5.24 -0.96
N LEU A 574 35.55 -6.09 0.06
CA LEU A 574 34.80 -5.93 1.31
C LEU A 574 35.07 -4.55 1.94
N GLY A 575 36.34 -4.15 1.99
CA GLY A 575 36.76 -2.82 2.42
C GLY A 575 36.11 -1.70 1.62
N GLU A 576 36.04 -1.81 0.29
CA GLU A 576 35.38 -0.82 -0.57
C GLU A 576 33.90 -0.65 -0.22
N TYR A 577 33.16 -1.74 -0.03
CA TYR A 577 31.74 -1.67 0.35
C TYR A 577 31.53 -1.10 1.76
N ILE A 578 32.37 -1.46 2.73
CA ILE A 578 32.29 -0.93 4.10
C ILE A 578 32.53 0.59 4.14
N HIS A 579 33.44 1.08 3.30
CA HIS A 579 33.78 2.51 3.25
C HIS A 579 32.99 3.29 2.19
N ASN A 580 32.07 2.65 1.46
CA ASN A 580 31.28 3.31 0.43
C ASN A 580 30.18 4.17 1.07
N ASN A 581 30.37 5.49 1.00
CA ASN A 581 29.43 6.45 1.57
C ASN A 581 28.06 6.49 0.90
N SER A 582 27.90 5.92 -0.30
CA SER A 582 26.63 5.90 -1.04
C SER A 582 25.68 4.75 -0.64
N ILE A 583 26.16 3.78 0.14
CA ILE A 583 25.40 2.59 0.54
C ILE A 583 25.34 2.41 2.05
N GLU A 584 24.28 1.77 2.51
CA GLU A 584 24.09 1.30 3.87
C GLU A 584 24.18 -0.22 3.88
N ILE A 585 25.15 -0.76 4.62
CA ILE A 585 25.30 -2.20 4.82
C ILE A 585 24.18 -2.68 5.76
N VAL A 586 23.36 -3.58 5.24
CA VAL A 586 22.26 -4.23 5.95
C VAL A 586 22.79 -5.43 6.75
N ALA A 587 23.66 -6.23 6.14
CA ALA A 587 24.29 -7.39 6.79
C ALA A 587 25.57 -7.79 6.05
N ILE A 588 26.51 -8.40 6.78
CA ILE A 588 27.64 -9.16 6.22
C ILE A 588 27.53 -10.56 6.82
N GLU A 589 27.39 -11.57 5.95
CA GLU A 589 27.18 -12.97 6.33
C GLU A 589 28.32 -13.82 5.74
N GLU A 590 28.99 -14.60 6.57
CA GLU A 590 30.01 -15.57 6.12
C GLU A 590 29.29 -16.77 5.48
N LEU A 591 29.57 -17.06 4.21
CA LEU A 591 28.97 -18.20 3.51
C LEU A 591 29.81 -19.47 3.69
N ASN A 592 31.13 -19.31 3.74
CA ASN A 592 32.11 -20.33 4.10
C ASN A 592 33.39 -19.63 4.59
N SER A 593 34.42 -20.41 4.93
CA SER A 593 35.68 -19.91 5.51
C SER A 593 36.44 -18.86 4.69
N GLU A 594 36.10 -18.67 3.42
CA GLU A 594 36.82 -17.78 2.50
C GLU A 594 35.90 -16.72 1.86
N THR A 595 34.58 -16.80 2.02
CA THR A 595 33.64 -15.99 1.22
C THR A 595 32.58 -15.29 2.07
N MET A 596 32.32 -14.03 1.76
CA MET A 596 31.37 -13.17 2.49
C MET A 596 30.28 -12.63 1.57
N MET A 597 29.03 -12.70 2.03
CA MET A 597 27.87 -12.06 1.43
C MET A 597 27.62 -10.70 2.08
N ILE A 598 27.75 -9.63 1.30
CA ILE A 598 27.42 -8.26 1.67
C ILE A 598 26.01 -7.94 1.17
N ARG A 599 25.10 -7.68 2.11
CA ARG A 599 23.75 -7.18 1.81
C ARG A 599 23.73 -5.70 2.08
N TYR A 600 23.36 -4.90 1.09
CA TYR A 600 23.39 -3.44 1.19
C TYR A 600 22.18 -2.80 0.49
N SER A 601 21.94 -1.53 0.80
CA SER A 601 20.97 -0.70 0.09
C SER A 601 21.57 0.69 -0.19
N LYS A 602 21.16 1.36 -1.27
CA LYS A 602 21.61 2.74 -1.54
C LYS A 602 21.01 3.70 -0.50
N LYS A 603 21.81 4.60 0.07
CA LYS A 603 21.32 5.66 0.96
C LYS A 603 20.46 6.65 0.19
N LYS A 604 19.46 7.27 0.84
CA LYS A 604 18.47 8.16 0.22
C LYS A 604 19.10 9.27 -0.63
N GLU A 605 20.24 9.80 -0.21
CA GLU A 605 20.95 10.88 -0.89
C GLU A 605 21.53 10.47 -2.25
N TRP A 606 21.77 9.17 -2.47
CA TRP A 606 22.46 8.62 -3.64
C TRP A 606 21.53 7.76 -4.51
N ILE A 607 20.21 7.89 -4.30
CA ILE A 607 19.20 7.18 -5.07
C ILE A 607 19.01 7.88 -6.40
N GLU A 608 19.10 7.10 -7.47
CA GLU A 608 18.74 7.52 -8.81
C GLU A 608 17.26 7.21 -9.05
N GLU A 609 16.55 8.16 -9.64
CA GLU A 609 15.16 7.99 -10.02
C GLU A 609 15.03 6.94 -11.12
N HIS A 610 14.13 5.97 -10.92
CA HIS A 610 13.80 5.03 -11.98
C HIS A 610 13.07 5.75 -13.12
N ASP A 611 13.48 5.46 -14.36
CA ASP A 611 12.95 6.02 -15.62
C ASP A 611 11.45 5.81 -15.89
N SER A 612 10.73 5.12 -15.00
CA SER A 612 9.29 4.85 -15.08
C SER A 612 8.54 5.18 -13.79
N SER A 613 9.21 5.87 -12.85
CA SER A 613 8.62 6.33 -11.60
C SER A 613 8.06 7.74 -11.77
N ASN A 614 6.78 7.91 -11.44
CA ASN A 614 6.13 9.21 -11.30
C ASN A 614 4.99 9.07 -10.29
N VAL A 615 5.31 9.27 -9.01
CA VAL A 615 4.34 9.08 -7.93
C VAL A 615 3.13 10.01 -8.03
N VAL A 616 3.25 11.15 -8.73
CA VAL A 616 2.18 12.13 -8.94
C VAL A 616 1.01 11.51 -9.69
N ILE A 617 1.28 10.67 -10.69
CA ILE A 617 0.24 9.94 -11.42
C ILE A 617 -0.52 8.99 -10.49
N SER A 618 0.19 8.20 -9.69
CA SER A 618 -0.46 7.24 -8.77
C SER A 618 -1.25 7.92 -7.65
N LEU A 619 -0.73 9.01 -7.07
CA LEU A 619 -1.48 9.74 -6.06
C LEU A 619 -2.71 10.44 -6.66
N TRP A 620 -2.65 10.91 -7.91
CA TRP A 620 -3.83 11.50 -8.58
C TRP A 620 -4.91 10.45 -8.81
N THR A 621 -4.53 9.27 -9.33
CA THR A 621 -5.42 8.10 -9.48
C THR A 621 -6.11 7.75 -8.16
N THR A 622 -5.34 7.63 -7.06
CA THR A 622 -5.93 7.25 -5.76
C THR A 622 -6.81 8.36 -5.16
N SER A 623 -6.46 9.62 -5.38
CA SER A 623 -7.26 10.77 -4.94
C SER A 623 -8.60 10.81 -5.66
N ALA A 624 -8.60 10.67 -6.99
CA ALA A 624 -9.83 10.61 -7.78
C ALA A 624 -10.70 9.39 -7.42
N ALA A 625 -10.09 8.23 -7.14
CA ALA A 625 -10.81 7.03 -6.71
C ALA A 625 -11.46 7.21 -5.33
N ARG A 626 -10.76 7.85 -4.37
CA ARG A 626 -11.34 8.20 -3.06
C ARG A 626 -12.51 9.18 -3.19
N LEU A 627 -12.41 10.17 -4.06
CA LEU A 627 -13.50 11.12 -4.33
C LEU A 627 -14.70 10.45 -4.99
N HIS A 628 -14.47 9.46 -5.86
CA HIS A 628 -15.56 8.66 -6.43
C HIS A 628 -16.32 7.90 -5.34
N LEU A 629 -15.61 7.16 -4.47
CA LEU A 629 -16.23 6.48 -3.33
C LEU A 629 -16.92 7.48 -2.37
N LEU A 630 -16.30 8.63 -2.10
CA LEU A 630 -16.86 9.68 -1.25
C LEU A 630 -18.25 10.12 -1.74
N ARG A 631 -18.42 10.35 -3.04
CA ARG A 631 -19.72 10.75 -3.63
C ARG A 631 -20.79 9.69 -3.39
N LEU A 632 -20.44 8.40 -3.53
CA LEU A 632 -21.35 7.29 -3.23
C LEU A 632 -21.73 7.25 -1.75
N MET A 633 -20.75 7.43 -0.86
CA MET A 633 -20.98 7.48 0.59
C MET A 633 -21.90 8.65 0.97
N GLN A 634 -21.64 9.84 0.45
CA GLN A 634 -22.46 11.03 0.69
C GLN A 634 -23.89 10.82 0.17
N LYS A 635 -24.05 10.20 -1.00
CA LYS A 635 -25.37 9.88 -1.54
C LYS A 635 -26.17 8.95 -0.61
N VAL A 636 -25.52 7.94 -0.02
CA VAL A 636 -26.14 7.06 0.97
C VAL A 636 -26.52 7.83 2.23
N VAL A 637 -25.58 8.55 2.85
CA VAL A 637 -25.80 9.24 4.14
C VAL A 637 -26.82 10.39 4.02
N ARG A 638 -26.87 11.08 2.88
CA ARG A 638 -27.83 12.16 2.62
C ARG A 638 -29.24 11.66 2.28
N THR A 639 -29.41 10.37 1.97
CA THR A 639 -30.72 9.81 1.62
C THR A 639 -31.48 9.43 2.90
N PRO A 640 -32.72 9.93 3.10
CA PRO A 640 -33.50 9.64 4.29
C PRO A 640 -33.71 8.13 4.51
N GLY A 641 -33.54 7.69 5.77
CA GLY A 641 -33.71 6.29 6.17
C GLY A 641 -32.54 5.37 5.81
N CYS A 642 -31.49 5.87 5.15
CA CYS A 642 -30.31 5.08 4.83
C CYS A 642 -29.21 5.22 5.90
N SER A 643 -28.44 4.16 6.10
CA SER A 643 -27.30 4.12 7.02
C SER A 643 -26.11 3.44 6.36
N LEU A 644 -25.01 4.17 6.20
CA LEU A 644 -23.74 3.58 5.77
C LEU A 644 -23.14 2.74 6.91
N LEU A 645 -22.77 1.49 6.63
CA LEU A 645 -22.27 0.55 7.64
C LEU A 645 -20.76 0.32 7.52
N TYR A 646 -20.25 0.14 6.29
CA TYR A 646 -18.86 -0.22 6.02
C TYR A 646 -18.40 0.28 4.66
N THR A 647 -17.10 0.52 4.53
CA THR A 647 -16.44 0.77 3.23
C THR A 647 -15.11 0.03 3.14
N ASP A 648 -14.74 -0.42 1.94
CA ASP A 648 -13.39 -0.89 1.62
C ASP A 648 -13.03 -0.60 0.16
N THR A 649 -12.31 0.50 -0.04
CA THR A 649 -11.70 0.98 -1.29
C THR A 649 -12.69 1.27 -2.43
N ASP A 650 -13.34 0.23 -2.95
CA ASP A 650 -14.28 0.20 -4.06
C ASP A 650 -15.65 -0.32 -3.68
N SER A 651 -15.83 -0.77 -2.44
CA SER A 651 -17.09 -1.30 -1.94
C SER A 651 -17.68 -0.51 -0.78
N LEU A 652 -19.00 -0.61 -0.66
CA LEU A 652 -19.75 -0.14 0.49
C LEU A 652 -20.86 -1.12 0.90
N ILE A 653 -21.10 -1.19 2.21
CA ILE A 653 -22.22 -1.92 2.81
C ILE A 653 -23.08 -0.89 3.51
N PHE A 654 -24.38 -0.89 3.23
CA PHE A 654 -25.33 0.09 3.76
C PHE A 654 -26.71 -0.53 3.97
N ALA A 655 -27.43 -0.01 4.96
CA ALA A 655 -28.85 -0.31 5.18
C ALA A 655 -29.71 0.78 4.54
N HIS A 656 -30.85 0.41 3.98
CA HIS A 656 -31.79 1.33 3.35
C HIS A 656 -33.22 0.77 3.41
N PRO A 657 -34.28 1.60 3.33
CA PRO A 657 -35.64 1.12 3.16
C PRO A 657 -35.79 0.34 1.85
N GLU A 658 -36.63 -0.69 1.81
CA GLU A 658 -36.80 -1.54 0.62
C GLU A 658 -37.14 -0.72 -0.64
N ASP A 659 -38.00 0.28 -0.51
CA ASP A 659 -38.47 1.14 -1.60
C ASP A 659 -37.58 2.36 -1.88
N ASN A 660 -36.50 2.56 -1.11
CA ASN A 660 -35.67 3.76 -1.22
C ASN A 660 -34.17 3.42 -1.26
N ASN A 661 -33.75 2.72 -2.32
CA ASN A 661 -32.34 2.48 -2.57
C ASN A 661 -31.68 3.70 -3.25
N PRO A 662 -30.71 4.37 -2.60
CA PRO A 662 -30.05 5.55 -3.16
C PRO A 662 -29.14 5.25 -4.35
N LEU A 663 -28.67 4.01 -4.51
CA LEU A 663 -27.64 3.66 -5.48
C LEU A 663 -28.21 2.83 -6.63
N LYS A 664 -27.78 3.17 -7.86
CA LYS A 664 -28.20 2.48 -9.08
C LYS A 664 -27.13 1.47 -9.49
N LEU A 665 -27.57 0.27 -9.83
CA LEU A 665 -26.70 -0.77 -10.39
C LEU A 665 -26.62 -0.63 -11.91
N GLY A 666 -25.55 -1.15 -12.50
CA GLY A 666 -25.39 -1.18 -13.95
C GLY A 666 -24.34 -2.19 -14.41
N PRO A 667 -24.32 -2.53 -15.70
CA PRO A 667 -23.43 -3.55 -16.26
C PRO A 667 -22.06 -3.00 -16.70
N HIS A 668 -21.88 -1.68 -16.70
CA HIS A 668 -20.73 -1.02 -17.32
C HIS A 668 -19.58 -0.77 -16.35
N LEU A 669 -18.44 -0.37 -16.91
CA LEU A 669 -17.27 0.02 -16.13
C LEU A 669 -17.61 1.22 -15.23
N GLY A 670 -17.25 1.15 -13.94
CA GLY A 670 -17.55 2.20 -12.97
C GLY A 670 -18.96 2.14 -12.39
N ASP A 671 -19.84 1.28 -12.92
CA ASP A 671 -21.14 1.01 -12.31
C ASP A 671 -21.00 0.18 -11.03
N LEU A 672 -22.05 0.24 -10.22
CA LEU A 672 -22.18 -0.59 -9.03
C LEU A 672 -22.75 -1.95 -9.38
N THR A 673 -22.16 -2.99 -8.80
CA THR A 673 -22.66 -4.37 -8.84
C THR A 673 -23.02 -4.84 -7.44
N ASP A 674 -24.13 -5.57 -7.32
CA ASP A 674 -24.49 -6.27 -6.09
C ASP A 674 -23.60 -7.50 -5.92
N GLU A 675 -22.85 -7.58 -4.81
CA GLU A 675 -21.98 -8.72 -4.49
C GLU A 675 -22.77 -9.99 -4.17
N TYR A 676 -24.00 -9.84 -3.67
CA TYR A 676 -24.84 -10.96 -3.24
C TYR A 676 -26.25 -10.89 -3.88
N PRO A 677 -26.38 -10.87 -5.21
CA PRO A 677 -27.65 -10.60 -5.89
C PRO A 677 -28.70 -11.68 -5.65
N GLN A 678 -28.27 -12.91 -5.37
CA GLN A 678 -29.12 -14.07 -5.08
C GLN A 678 -29.48 -14.23 -3.58
N HIS A 679 -28.95 -13.36 -2.73
CA HIS A 679 -29.13 -13.44 -1.28
C HIS A 679 -29.73 -12.15 -0.72
N GLU A 680 -30.31 -12.29 0.45
CA GLU A 680 -30.69 -11.23 1.36
C GLU A 680 -29.70 -11.22 2.52
N ILE A 681 -29.15 -10.05 2.84
CA ILE A 681 -28.23 -9.87 3.97
C ILE A 681 -29.07 -9.56 5.21
N LEU A 682 -29.09 -10.49 6.16
CA LEU A 682 -29.90 -10.39 7.40
C LEU A 682 -29.15 -9.66 8.52
N GLU A 683 -27.87 -9.96 8.69
CA GLU A 683 -27.02 -9.39 9.73
C GLU A 683 -25.65 -9.02 9.15
N TYR A 684 -25.16 -7.84 9.51
CA TYR A 684 -23.81 -7.36 9.27
C TYR A 684 -23.09 -7.19 10.62
N CYS A 685 -21.85 -7.65 10.70
CA CYS A 685 -20.98 -7.46 11.86
C CYS A 685 -19.55 -7.14 11.43
N SER A 686 -18.87 -6.22 12.10
CA SER A 686 -17.47 -5.88 11.85
C SER A 686 -16.69 -5.69 13.14
N GLY A 687 -15.52 -6.30 13.19
CA GLY A 687 -14.53 -6.11 14.24
C GLY A 687 -13.51 -5.02 13.92
N GLY A 688 -13.63 -4.32 12.79
CA GLY A 688 -12.66 -3.32 12.35
C GLY A 688 -12.42 -3.33 10.84
N ALA A 689 -11.41 -2.56 10.42
CA ALA A 689 -11.02 -2.50 9.01
C ALA A 689 -10.55 -3.87 8.50
N LYS A 690 -11.15 -4.32 7.39
CA LYS A 690 -10.91 -5.62 6.73
C LYS A 690 -11.23 -6.83 7.62
N GLN A 691 -12.18 -6.65 8.53
CA GLN A 691 -12.66 -7.65 9.48
C GLN A 691 -14.18 -7.55 9.58
N TYR A 692 -14.90 -8.36 8.82
CA TYR A 692 -16.36 -8.35 8.80
C TYR A 692 -16.95 -9.73 8.54
N GLY A 693 -18.21 -9.91 8.94
CA GLY A 693 -19.01 -11.07 8.63
C GLY A 693 -20.44 -10.70 8.25
N LEU A 694 -21.06 -11.55 7.45
CA LEU A 694 -22.43 -11.42 6.96
C LEU A 694 -23.19 -12.71 7.24
N LYS A 695 -24.46 -12.56 7.62
CA LYS A 695 -25.45 -13.64 7.64
C LYS A 695 -26.40 -13.46 6.48
N LEU A 696 -26.52 -14.48 5.65
CA LEU A 696 -27.20 -14.43 4.35
C LEU A 696 -28.33 -15.45 4.30
N ARG A 697 -29.39 -15.12 3.55
CA ARG A 697 -30.47 -16.05 3.20
C ARG A 697 -30.68 -16.04 1.69
N ARG A 698 -30.79 -17.20 1.05
CA ARG A 698 -31.09 -17.28 -0.40
C ARG A 698 -32.53 -16.83 -0.67
N LYS A 699 -32.72 -16.01 -1.70
CA LYS A 699 -34.05 -15.50 -2.10
C LYS A 699 -34.97 -16.61 -2.64
N ASN A 700 -34.40 -17.55 -3.40
CA ASN A 700 -35.17 -18.54 -4.16
C ASN A 700 -35.25 -19.92 -3.49
N ARG A 701 -34.73 -20.06 -2.26
CA ARG A 701 -34.75 -21.34 -1.53
C ARG A 701 -34.94 -21.07 -0.04
N SER A 702 -36.07 -21.47 0.50
CA SER A 702 -36.29 -21.57 1.94
C SER A 702 -35.33 -22.62 2.50
N GLY A 703 -34.35 -22.21 3.32
CA GLY A 703 -33.28 -23.08 3.81
C GLY A 703 -32.44 -22.42 4.90
N GLU A 704 -31.35 -23.11 5.28
CA GLU A 704 -30.39 -22.66 6.30
C GLU A 704 -29.69 -21.34 5.89
N ASN A 705 -29.33 -20.54 6.89
CA ASN A 705 -28.55 -19.32 6.68
C ASN A 705 -27.13 -19.67 6.19
N GLU A 706 -26.64 -18.88 5.23
CA GLU A 706 -25.24 -18.92 4.82
C GLU A 706 -24.46 -17.82 5.56
N TYR A 707 -23.16 -18.05 5.75
CA TYR A 707 -22.31 -17.12 6.49
C TYR A 707 -21.07 -16.78 5.68
N VAL A 708 -20.74 -15.49 5.68
CA VAL A 708 -19.47 -14.98 5.14
C VAL A 708 -18.68 -14.42 6.30
N LEU A 709 -17.40 -14.76 6.36
CA LEU A 709 -16.46 -14.16 7.30
C LEU A 709 -15.19 -13.77 6.54
N LYS A 710 -14.72 -12.56 6.79
CA LYS A 710 -13.50 -11.99 6.21
C LYS A 710 -12.67 -11.41 7.35
N VAL A 711 -11.53 -12.03 7.64
CA VAL A 711 -10.58 -11.57 8.66
C VAL A 711 -9.20 -11.44 8.02
N ARG A 712 -8.78 -10.20 7.77
CA ARG A 712 -7.47 -9.95 7.13
C ARG A 712 -6.35 -10.61 7.92
N GLY A 713 -5.49 -11.32 7.20
CA GLY A 713 -4.34 -11.98 7.78
C GLY A 713 -4.64 -13.32 8.43
N MET A 714 -5.87 -13.84 8.37
CA MET A 714 -6.20 -15.20 8.80
C MET A 714 -6.80 -15.99 7.64
N THR A 715 -6.25 -17.16 7.38
CA THR A 715 -6.83 -18.13 6.45
C THR A 715 -7.94 -18.89 7.18
N LEU A 716 -9.16 -18.81 6.67
CA LEU A 716 -10.34 -19.50 7.20
C LEU A 716 -10.49 -20.87 6.52
N ASN A 717 -9.54 -21.77 6.81
CA ASN A 717 -9.63 -23.15 6.36
C ASN A 717 -10.62 -23.94 7.23
N TYR A 718 -10.83 -25.21 6.88
CA TYR A 718 -11.78 -26.08 7.58
C TYR A 718 -11.48 -26.17 9.09
N ASP A 719 -10.21 -26.36 9.46
CA ASP A 719 -9.77 -26.44 10.85
C ASP A 719 -10.12 -25.18 11.66
N VAL A 720 -9.76 -24.01 11.13
CA VAL A 720 -9.96 -22.72 11.77
C VAL A 720 -11.45 -22.45 12.03
N MET A 721 -12.31 -22.81 11.07
CA MET A 721 -13.73 -22.57 11.18
C MET A 721 -14.46 -23.57 12.09
N ASN A 722 -14.11 -24.85 12.00
CA ASN A 722 -14.89 -25.93 12.62
C ASN A 722 -14.29 -26.42 13.94
N ASN A 723 -12.96 -26.45 14.06
CA ASN A 723 -12.27 -26.99 15.24
C ASN A 723 -11.74 -25.87 16.15
N GLN A 724 -11.35 -24.73 15.59
CA GLN A 724 -10.77 -23.60 16.34
C GLN A 724 -11.77 -22.43 16.57
N ASN A 725 -13.03 -22.63 16.21
CA ASN A 725 -14.15 -21.73 16.52
C ASN A 725 -14.03 -20.29 15.97
N LEU A 726 -13.26 -20.03 14.90
CA LEU A 726 -13.33 -18.74 14.20
C LEU A 726 -14.39 -18.79 13.09
N ARG A 727 -15.65 -18.61 13.49
CA ARG A 727 -16.84 -18.59 12.62
C ARG A 727 -17.71 -17.37 12.90
N TYR A 728 -18.73 -17.13 12.08
CA TYR A 728 -19.54 -15.91 12.15
C TYR A 728 -20.11 -15.63 13.56
N GLU A 729 -20.72 -16.63 14.20
CA GLU A 729 -21.38 -16.44 15.50
C GLU A 729 -20.39 -16.09 16.63
N THR A 730 -19.26 -16.79 16.71
CA THR A 730 -18.23 -16.51 17.71
C THR A 730 -17.53 -15.18 17.45
N PHE A 731 -17.26 -14.85 16.18
CA PHE A 731 -16.79 -13.53 15.77
C PHE A 731 -17.76 -12.42 16.18
N LYS A 732 -19.06 -12.60 15.92
CA LYS A 732 -20.11 -11.64 16.27
C LYS A 732 -20.20 -11.44 17.78
N ASN A 733 -20.22 -12.52 18.56
CA ASN A 733 -20.24 -12.44 20.01
C ASN A 733 -19.03 -11.66 20.54
N THR A 734 -17.82 -12.01 20.07
CA THR A 734 -16.58 -11.29 20.43
C THR A 734 -16.68 -9.79 20.13
N VAL A 735 -17.25 -9.41 18.98
CA VAL A 735 -17.46 -7.99 18.63
C VAL A 735 -18.49 -7.34 19.55
N ILE A 736 -19.62 -7.99 19.80
CA ILE A 736 -20.69 -7.45 20.64
C ILE A 736 -20.19 -7.24 22.08
N ASP A 737 -19.48 -8.20 22.64
CA ASP A 737 -18.94 -8.14 24.00
C ASP A 737 -17.87 -7.04 24.11
N TYR A 738 -17.00 -6.92 23.10
CA TYR A 738 -16.05 -5.81 23.01
C TYR A 738 -16.74 -4.44 23.00
N VAL A 739 -17.84 -4.30 22.24
CA VAL A 739 -18.58 -3.03 22.17
C VAL A 739 -19.34 -2.75 23.45
N LYS A 740 -19.99 -3.75 24.06
CA LYS A 740 -20.86 -3.56 25.23
C LYS A 740 -20.11 -3.49 26.54
N ASN A 741 -19.08 -4.31 26.72
CA ASN A 741 -18.39 -4.46 28.00
C ASN A 741 -16.95 -3.94 27.94
N GLY A 742 -16.36 -3.81 26.74
CA GLY A 742 -14.92 -3.59 26.59
C GLY A 742 -14.11 -4.88 26.75
N ASP A 743 -14.78 -6.03 26.85
CA ASP A 743 -14.13 -7.32 27.01
C ASP A 743 -13.41 -7.72 25.73
N LEU A 744 -12.15 -8.12 25.87
CA LEU A 744 -11.34 -8.65 24.78
C LEU A 744 -11.08 -10.12 25.11
N ASP A 745 -12.03 -10.98 24.77
CA ASP A 745 -11.79 -12.42 24.76
C ASP A 745 -11.27 -12.83 23.37
N PRO A 746 -9.95 -13.04 23.21
CA PRO A 746 -9.39 -13.30 21.90
C PRO A 746 -9.65 -14.73 21.43
N ILE A 747 -9.88 -14.90 20.13
CA ILE A 747 -9.93 -16.22 19.51
C ILE A 747 -8.50 -16.59 19.07
N PHE A 748 -7.95 -17.65 19.66
CA PHE A 748 -6.63 -18.16 19.28
C PHE A 748 -6.73 -19.12 18.11
N VAL A 749 -5.87 -18.90 17.11
CA VAL A 749 -5.79 -19.71 15.91
C VAL A 749 -4.37 -20.25 15.75
N VAL A 750 -4.24 -21.55 15.50
CA VAL A 750 -2.97 -22.25 15.26
C VAL A 750 -2.98 -22.83 13.86
N TYR A 751 -1.97 -22.48 13.06
CA TYR A 751 -1.68 -23.15 11.80
C TYR A 751 -0.57 -24.18 12.05
N PRO A 752 -0.88 -25.49 12.15
CA PRO A 752 0.08 -26.49 12.64
C PRO A 752 1.29 -26.66 11.73
N ASN A 753 1.09 -26.53 10.41
CA ASN A 753 2.10 -26.79 9.38
C ASN A 753 2.47 -25.52 8.60
N PHE A 754 3.04 -24.52 9.28
CA PHE A 754 3.46 -23.28 8.62
C PHE A 754 4.95 -23.34 8.24
N LEU A 755 5.23 -23.17 6.95
CA LEU A 755 6.60 -23.17 6.43
C LEU A 755 7.31 -21.87 6.79
N ARG A 756 8.46 -21.97 7.46
CA ARG A 756 9.37 -20.86 7.74
C ARG A 756 10.72 -21.09 7.06
N PRO A 757 11.01 -20.34 5.99
CA PRO A 757 12.35 -20.32 5.42
C PRO A 757 13.30 -19.53 6.33
N SER A 758 14.49 -20.08 6.55
CA SER A 758 15.64 -19.41 7.16
C SER A 758 16.71 -19.21 6.09
N VAL A 759 17.00 -17.95 5.77
CA VAL A 759 18.10 -17.60 4.85
C VAL A 759 19.44 -17.87 5.53
N VAL A 760 19.57 -17.54 6.81
CA VAL A 760 20.80 -17.71 7.60
C VAL A 760 21.25 -19.17 7.66
N ASN A 761 20.29 -20.08 7.81
CA ASN A 761 20.59 -21.51 7.94
C ASN A 761 20.33 -22.28 6.64
N SER A 762 20.06 -21.58 5.53
CA SER A 762 19.67 -22.15 4.23
C SER A 762 18.69 -23.32 4.34
N SER A 763 17.68 -23.19 5.20
CA SER A 763 16.75 -24.27 5.54
C SER A 763 15.31 -23.82 5.51
N VAL A 764 14.39 -24.78 5.36
CA VAL A 764 12.95 -24.56 5.46
C VAL A 764 12.42 -25.50 6.53
N THR A 765 11.79 -24.95 7.56
CA THR A 765 11.21 -25.72 8.66
C THR A 765 9.69 -25.59 8.65
N SER A 766 8.98 -26.67 9.00
CA SER A 766 7.56 -26.59 9.33
C SER A 766 7.43 -26.42 10.84
N GLN A 767 6.66 -25.43 11.28
CA GLN A 767 6.38 -25.22 12.70
C GLN A 767 4.98 -24.60 12.89
N PRO A 768 4.35 -24.80 14.05
CA PRO A 768 3.10 -24.15 14.37
C PRO A 768 3.22 -22.62 14.29
N PHE A 769 2.24 -21.99 13.65
CA PHE A 769 2.13 -20.54 13.60
C PHE A 769 0.85 -20.08 14.31
N HIS A 770 1.04 -19.35 15.39
CA HIS A 770 -0.05 -18.87 16.24
C HIS A 770 -0.48 -17.48 15.80
N LYS A 771 -1.78 -17.28 15.69
CA LYS A 771 -2.43 -15.99 15.52
C LYS A 771 -3.49 -15.81 16.59
N MET A 772 -3.79 -14.55 16.85
CA MET A 772 -4.81 -14.14 17.81
C MET A 772 -5.74 -13.16 17.12
N TYR A 773 -7.03 -13.48 17.10
CA TYR A 773 -8.06 -12.58 16.63
C TYR A 773 -8.58 -11.75 17.81
N LYS A 774 -8.64 -10.44 17.61
CA LYS A 774 -9.33 -9.50 18.50
C LYS A 774 -9.93 -8.36 17.66
N PRO A 775 -11.14 -7.88 17.99
CA PRO A 775 -11.67 -6.67 17.40
C PRO A 775 -10.69 -5.49 17.57
N PHE A 776 -10.53 -4.68 16.54
CA PHE A 776 -9.67 -3.51 16.56
C PHE A 776 -10.24 -2.38 15.69
N VAL A 777 -10.69 -1.30 16.35
CA VAL A 777 -11.29 -0.12 15.71
C VAL A 777 -10.43 1.11 15.98
N GLY A 778 -9.32 1.23 15.24
CA GLY A 778 -8.41 2.38 15.39
C GLY A 778 -8.92 3.69 14.77
N LYS A 779 -10.01 3.67 13.99
CA LYS A 779 -10.38 4.80 13.11
C LYS A 779 -11.48 5.71 13.63
N GLY A 780 -11.88 5.57 14.89
CA GLY A 780 -12.89 6.41 15.52
C GLY A 780 -13.17 6.01 16.97
N ILE A 781 -14.27 6.53 17.51
CA ILE A 781 -14.74 6.21 18.86
C ILE A 781 -16.02 5.39 18.76
N ILE A 782 -16.02 4.21 19.35
CA ILE A 782 -17.17 3.32 19.41
C ILE A 782 -18.18 3.91 20.41
N ARG A 783 -19.42 4.08 19.97
CA ARG A 783 -20.58 4.33 20.84
C ARG A 783 -21.26 2.99 21.17
N PRO A 784 -21.23 2.55 22.44
CA PRO A 784 -21.80 1.26 22.84
C PRO A 784 -23.30 1.08 22.57
N SER A 785 -24.12 2.12 22.73
CA SER A 785 -25.60 2.03 22.63
C SER A 785 -26.10 1.63 21.24
N ASP A 786 -25.43 2.07 20.18
CA ASP A 786 -25.88 1.89 18.80
C ASP A 786 -24.85 1.22 17.89
N PHE A 787 -23.69 0.83 18.43
CA PHE A 787 -22.57 0.24 17.69
C PHE A 787 -21.94 1.16 16.63
N SER A 788 -22.23 2.46 16.63
CA SER A 788 -21.64 3.41 15.68
C SER A 788 -20.17 3.69 15.98
N VAL A 789 -19.42 4.01 14.93
CA VAL A 789 -18.03 4.47 15.01
C VAL A 789 -18.03 5.96 14.71
N LEU A 790 -17.95 6.76 15.77
CA LEU A 790 -17.96 8.21 15.71
C LEU A 790 -16.63 8.75 15.20
N ASN A 791 -16.68 9.76 14.33
CA ASN A 791 -15.50 10.47 13.85
C ASN A 791 -14.76 11.16 15.02
N PHE A 792 -13.43 11.29 14.90
CA PHE A 792 -12.63 12.11 15.80
C PHE A 792 -13.01 13.59 15.64
N SER A 793 -13.96 14.05 16.44
CA SER A 793 -14.49 15.41 16.61
C SER A 793 -15.96 15.41 17.04
N HIS A 794 -16.61 14.24 17.13
CA HIS A 794 -18.06 14.15 17.32
C HIS A 794 -18.57 15.11 18.40
N VAL A 795 -19.64 15.82 18.07
CA VAL A 795 -20.34 16.73 18.97
C VAL A 795 -21.76 16.23 19.06
N SER A 796 -22.24 15.98 20.28
CA SER A 796 -23.65 15.69 20.53
C SER A 796 -24.47 16.93 20.13
N GLN A 797 -25.38 16.77 19.18
CA GLN A 797 -26.35 17.80 18.83
C GLN A 797 -27.38 17.99 19.95
#